data_AF-A0A8D2ZHZ3-F1
#
_entry.id   AF-A0A8D2ZHZ3-F1
#
_cell.length_a   1.000
_cell.length_b   1.000
_cell.length_c   1.000
_cell.angle_alpha   90.00
_cell.angle_beta   90.00
_cell.angle_gamma   90.00
#
_symmetry.space_group_name_H-M   'P 1'
#
loop_
_entity.id
_entity.type
_entity.pdbx_description
1 polymer ?
#
loop_
_entity_poly.entity_id
_entity_poly.type
_entity_poly.pdbx_seq_one_letter_code
_entity_poly.pdbx_strand_id
1 'polypeptide(L)'
;MLPRLVLVSLLSLAWTTVSGQLCTEMFPSQPPPSTVDSVRPSDVAVLSSVGLHMHSNELSRMASRFRELMTLFNPALISPVSDETSFYAPQFAQQRTLVEQAQDVSLYLQDNKVADADSDWKLVLLFVRVDRLCAFKQQQSAIQAVVEDVDDALQSLRSQLSRTIVSVALWDGEHDAFQYKTCSCMEANGEGEVRLLKAMLTQSLQESLDELLVKRRWYGDRDDFTVTLQDQPLITDVSSVASGKPLSESEATRQTDNMMMQMWTNLLQPSVGRDDTDDRGKIFTLPCPTKGRPFLRTEGNSPSYHPSDVSPLLHPFTGTEMTCEDLGPSASTPTSVHELRPADIKVVAAVGDSLTAGNGIASSPNNVLDVLKQYRGLSWSIGGDDNLTTVTTLPNILKHFNHNLTGYSLGMGKQTTPQAFLNQAVAGAKSKDLPSQVRTLVARMKNDSRINFESDWKVITLFIGGNDVCDHCYNSLLYSEKNYVSHVQETLDYLHKEVPRALVNLIEPLHIIPLREMHTDASVKCPTWLVNILCPCVILPKPNSEALQLLEDINRSYQRALHELVESSQYDTRSDFTVVIQPFFREIVVPRLPDGRPDRSFFSADCFHLSQKAQTQMARSLWNNMLEPLGNKTSKQDFSADINLKCPTKSSPYIRTYNNSNYVYAGPSPTPGPITNWGSDFSCMDLEPSDTVPTSVHKLRPADIMVVAALGDSLTVGTGAKAKNILGLNREYKGVSWSIGGDKTLDTVTTLPNILKKFNPSLRGFSKDQLPRQKGFNMAMAGAKTSDIPGQAQALIKAMREDKGVDIEKDWKLVTIFVGGNDLCHYCTDQNNLAPMNYSHNLMLSLDMLYKEVPRLLVNVVEIFEIYQLKTVKKNTLGCSLLQRISCPCVINPSENSPEIEEMKRINLQYQVEMKYLITGDRYDGKEDFAVVLQPFLHNSFIPQIGKGEPDESLFSVDCFHISERAHSEMAIALWNNMLEPEGKKQSYNNFTHDRSKIHCPSEASPFIFTKTNSFHSLPPVTSPTTSSPTTAIPLSPCPPTMHEMGASDCGSRQFTGWHCCRLAFFLLLSTSEKHSAKRSRDEGN
;
A
#
# COMPACT_ATOMS: atom_id res chain seq x y z
N MET A 1 32.99 -19.12 36.83
CA MET A 1 32.41 -17.78 36.54
C MET A 1 32.42 -17.38 35.06
N LEU A 2 32.92 -18.18 34.10
CA LEU A 2 32.94 -17.80 32.68
C LEU A 2 31.74 -18.21 31.78
N PRO A 3 30.90 -19.23 32.05
CA PRO A 3 29.87 -19.65 31.08
C PRO A 3 28.57 -18.83 31.12
N ARG A 4 28.37 -17.92 32.10
CA ARG A 4 27.14 -17.10 32.20
C ARG A 4 27.11 -15.84 31.33
N LEU A 5 28.26 -15.33 30.86
CA LEU A 5 28.26 -14.14 29.99
C LEU A 5 27.96 -14.47 28.51
N VAL A 6 28.31 -15.67 28.04
CA VAL A 6 28.18 -16.02 26.61
C VAL A 6 26.72 -16.17 26.18
N LEU A 7 25.82 -16.61 27.07
CA LEU A 7 24.40 -16.76 26.76
C LEU A 7 23.68 -15.40 26.60
N VAL A 8 24.15 -14.37 27.31
CA VAL A 8 23.61 -12.99 27.22
C VAL A 8 24.08 -12.29 25.93
N SER A 9 25.19 -12.72 25.35
CA SER A 9 25.75 -12.12 24.11
C SER A 9 25.21 -12.72 22.81
N LEU A 10 24.45 -13.83 22.87
CA LEU A 10 23.91 -14.54 21.68
C LEU A 10 22.39 -14.43 21.52
N LEU A 11 21.69 -13.82 22.49
CA LEU A 11 20.26 -13.51 22.42
C LEU A 11 20.05 -11.99 22.42
N SER A 12 20.45 -11.34 21.32
CA SER A 12 20.26 -9.91 21.10
C SER A 12 18.81 -9.56 20.73
N LEU A 13 17.88 -9.80 21.66
CA LEU A 13 16.60 -9.08 21.71
C LEU A 13 16.88 -7.73 22.37
N ALA A 14 16.54 -6.62 21.69
CA ALA A 14 16.82 -5.28 22.21
C ALA A 14 15.88 -4.94 23.38
N TRP A 15 16.37 -5.06 24.61
CA TRP A 15 15.58 -4.78 25.82
C TRP A 15 15.50 -3.27 26.10
N THR A 16 14.61 -2.58 25.38
CA THR A 16 14.41 -1.14 25.54
C THR A 16 12.94 -0.76 25.68
N THR A 17 12.65 0.05 26.71
CA THR A 17 11.49 0.94 26.75
C THR A 17 11.52 1.92 25.56
N VAL A 18 10.41 2.62 25.31
CA VAL A 18 10.30 3.75 24.36
C VAL A 18 11.40 4.83 24.56
N SER A 19 12.06 4.86 25.72
CA SER A 19 13.16 5.78 26.06
C SER A 19 14.57 5.16 25.98
N GLY A 20 14.73 3.93 25.49
CA GLY A 20 16.04 3.27 25.35
C GLY A 20 16.62 2.63 26.63
N GLN A 21 15.87 2.57 27.73
CA GLN A 21 16.29 1.92 28.99
C GLN A 21 15.64 0.54 29.17
N LEU A 22 16.36 -0.42 29.75
CA LEU A 22 15.77 -1.68 30.23
C LEU A 22 14.59 -1.41 31.19
N CYS A 23 13.63 -2.34 31.27
CA CYS A 23 12.69 -2.34 32.40
C CYS A 23 13.49 -2.29 33.72
N THR A 24 13.06 -1.45 34.67
CA THR A 24 13.74 -1.37 35.97
C THR A 24 13.63 -2.73 36.66
N GLU A 25 14.72 -3.23 37.24
CA GLU A 25 14.74 -4.54 37.92
C GLU A 25 13.71 -4.55 39.06
N MET A 26 12.72 -5.44 38.95
CA MET A 26 11.62 -5.59 39.91
C MET A 26 11.86 -6.84 40.75
N PHE A 27 12.18 -6.67 42.03
CA PHE A 27 12.26 -7.78 42.97
C PHE A 27 10.86 -8.13 43.50
N PRO A 28 10.58 -9.42 43.80
CA PRO A 28 9.39 -9.81 44.53
C PRO A 28 9.25 -9.02 45.84
N SER A 29 8.04 -8.59 46.14
CA SER A 29 7.72 -7.76 47.30
C SER A 29 7.96 -8.55 48.60
N GLN A 30 8.62 -7.92 49.57
CA GLN A 30 8.81 -8.48 50.91
C GLN A 30 8.25 -7.52 51.97
N PRO A 31 7.16 -7.87 52.68
CA PRO A 31 6.37 -9.11 52.54
C PRO A 31 5.62 -9.18 51.19
N PRO A 32 5.15 -10.39 50.78
CA PRO A 32 4.28 -10.56 49.61
C PRO A 32 3.01 -9.70 49.71
N PRO A 33 2.43 -9.25 48.58
CA PRO A 33 1.27 -8.36 48.63
C PRO A 33 0.09 -9.03 49.34
N SER A 34 -0.61 -8.24 50.16
CA SER A 34 -1.77 -8.68 50.93
C SER A 34 -3.08 -8.60 50.14
N THR A 35 -3.12 -7.83 49.05
CA THR A 35 -4.29 -7.69 48.18
C THR A 35 -3.91 -7.89 46.71
N VAL A 36 -4.84 -8.44 45.93
CA VAL A 36 -4.69 -8.78 44.51
C VAL A 36 -4.41 -7.55 43.65
N ASP A 37 -4.99 -6.41 44.02
CA ASP A 37 -4.78 -5.10 43.40
C ASP A 37 -3.36 -4.54 43.53
N SER A 38 -2.55 -5.12 44.43
CA SER A 38 -1.16 -4.71 44.70
C SER A 38 -0.10 -5.69 44.17
N VAL A 39 -0.51 -6.71 43.40
CA VAL A 39 0.38 -7.71 42.81
C VAL A 39 1.14 -7.10 41.62
N ARG A 40 2.46 -7.19 41.64
CA ARG A 40 3.35 -6.83 40.53
C ARG A 40 3.69 -8.07 39.69
N PRO A 41 4.17 -7.92 38.44
CA PRO A 41 4.65 -9.05 37.65
C PRO A 41 5.73 -9.89 38.35
N SER A 42 6.57 -9.27 39.16
CA SER A 42 7.61 -9.93 39.97
C SER A 42 7.08 -10.71 41.17
N ASP A 43 5.84 -10.46 41.60
CA ASP A 43 5.22 -11.15 42.74
C ASP A 43 4.56 -12.47 42.33
N VAL A 44 4.32 -12.68 41.03
CA VAL A 44 3.75 -13.92 40.48
C VAL A 44 4.78 -15.04 40.59
N ALA A 45 4.51 -16.02 41.44
CA ALA A 45 5.34 -17.20 41.65
C ALA A 45 4.92 -18.39 40.77
N VAL A 46 3.65 -18.47 40.36
CA VAL A 46 3.14 -19.57 39.52
C VAL A 46 2.36 -19.06 38.30
N LEU A 47 2.63 -19.61 37.11
CA LEU A 47 1.89 -19.34 35.88
C LEU A 47 1.30 -20.64 35.31
N SER A 48 -0.03 -20.69 35.18
CA SER A 48 -0.76 -21.82 34.59
C SER A 48 -1.78 -21.35 33.55
N SER A 49 -2.42 -22.29 32.85
CA SER A 49 -3.36 -21.99 31.77
C SER A 49 -4.48 -23.03 31.66
N VAL A 50 -5.68 -22.56 31.35
CA VAL A 50 -6.90 -23.34 31.10
C VAL A 50 -7.37 -23.06 29.67
N GLY A 51 -7.86 -24.06 28.93
CA GLY A 51 -8.30 -23.90 27.53
C GLY A 51 -7.22 -24.19 26.47
N LEU A 52 -5.99 -24.56 26.88
CA LEU A 52 -4.98 -25.09 25.95
C LEU A 52 -5.29 -26.56 25.61
N HIS A 53 -5.31 -26.90 24.33
CA HIS A 53 -5.56 -28.27 23.85
C HIS A 53 -4.35 -28.79 23.06
N MET A 54 -4.03 -30.09 23.20
CA MET A 54 -2.85 -30.79 22.62
C MET A 54 -2.66 -30.73 21.08
N HIS A 55 -3.51 -30.00 20.36
CA HIS A 55 -3.41 -29.83 18.92
C HIS A 55 -3.30 -28.35 18.50
N SER A 56 -3.39 -27.40 19.43
CA SER A 56 -3.20 -25.99 19.10
C SER A 56 -1.73 -25.61 19.12
N ASN A 57 -1.11 -25.55 17.95
CA ASN A 57 0.29 -25.19 17.79
C ASN A 57 0.51 -23.69 18.09
N GLU A 58 -0.36 -22.82 17.59
CA GLU A 58 -0.20 -21.36 17.72
C GLU A 58 -0.38 -20.88 19.17
N LEU A 59 -1.48 -21.27 19.82
CA LEU A 59 -1.78 -20.82 21.19
C LEU A 59 -0.81 -21.40 22.22
N SER A 60 -0.35 -22.65 22.04
CA SER A 60 0.65 -23.27 22.92
C SER A 60 2.03 -22.61 22.78
N ARG A 61 2.44 -22.24 21.56
CA ARG A 61 3.66 -21.45 21.32
C ARG A 61 3.57 -20.07 21.97
N MET A 62 2.41 -19.40 21.84
CA MET A 62 2.16 -18.10 22.47
C MET A 62 2.25 -18.20 24.00
N ALA A 63 1.62 -19.20 24.61
CA ALA A 63 1.72 -19.45 26.05
C ALA A 63 3.16 -19.75 26.51
N SER A 64 3.96 -20.49 25.73
CA SER A 64 5.39 -20.70 26.04
C SER A 64 6.20 -19.41 25.96
N ARG A 65 5.98 -18.56 24.94
CA ARG A 65 6.62 -17.23 24.83
C ARG A 65 6.22 -16.30 25.97
N PHE A 66 4.95 -16.33 26.36
CA PHE A 66 4.47 -15.54 27.50
C PHE A 66 5.10 -16.00 28.83
N ARG A 67 5.28 -17.31 29.01
CA ARG A 67 6.06 -17.87 30.14
C ARG A 67 7.51 -17.37 30.12
N GLU A 68 8.19 -17.44 28.98
CA GLU A 68 9.56 -16.92 28.83
C GLU A 68 9.63 -15.44 29.25
N LEU A 69 8.67 -14.62 28.82
CA LEU A 69 8.57 -13.22 29.22
C LEU A 69 8.40 -13.06 30.75
N MET A 70 7.50 -13.82 31.38
CA MET A 70 7.26 -13.73 32.82
C MET A 70 8.47 -14.11 33.66
N THR A 71 9.34 -15.02 33.19
CA THR A 71 10.60 -15.36 33.89
C THR A 71 11.60 -14.20 33.96
N LEU A 72 11.45 -13.15 33.14
CA LEU A 72 12.26 -11.93 33.24
C LEU A 72 11.88 -11.09 34.48
N PHE A 73 10.64 -11.19 34.95
CA PHE A 73 10.15 -10.47 36.14
C PHE A 73 10.28 -11.30 37.42
N ASN A 74 10.11 -12.62 37.32
CA ASN A 74 10.41 -13.54 38.42
C ASN A 74 11.23 -14.75 37.91
N PRO A 75 12.56 -14.77 38.10
CA PRO A 75 13.40 -15.91 37.72
C PRO A 75 13.11 -17.23 38.45
N ALA A 76 12.31 -17.19 39.53
CA ALA A 76 11.83 -18.36 40.25
C ALA A 76 10.40 -18.78 39.84
N LEU A 77 9.83 -18.20 38.78
CA LEU A 77 8.50 -18.53 38.28
C LEU A 77 8.37 -20.02 37.95
N ILE A 78 7.38 -20.67 38.56
CA ILE A 78 7.03 -22.06 38.31
C ILE A 78 5.90 -22.09 37.29
N SER A 79 6.10 -22.78 36.18
CA SER A 79 5.08 -22.91 35.14
C SER A 79 5.07 -24.31 34.54
N PRO A 80 4.09 -25.15 34.92
CA PRO A 80 3.94 -26.49 34.36
C PRO A 80 3.38 -26.41 32.94
N VAL A 81 4.25 -26.25 31.95
CA VAL A 81 3.88 -26.72 30.61
C VAL A 81 3.86 -28.23 30.68
N SER A 82 2.77 -28.84 30.21
CA SER A 82 2.70 -30.29 29.97
C SER A 82 3.82 -30.67 29.01
N ASP A 83 4.83 -31.34 29.55
CA ASP A 83 6.06 -31.69 28.84
C ASP A 83 5.74 -32.42 27.52
N GLU A 84 6.39 -32.00 26.42
CA GLU A 84 6.11 -32.46 25.04
C GLU A 84 6.57 -33.91 24.76
N THR A 85 6.65 -34.74 25.81
CA THR A 85 7.35 -36.03 25.83
C THR A 85 6.43 -37.24 25.95
N SER A 86 5.13 -37.08 26.25
CA SER A 86 4.18 -38.20 26.29
C SER A 86 3.56 -38.50 24.93
N PHE A 87 4.33 -39.22 24.08
CA PHE A 87 3.82 -39.92 22.89
C PHE A 87 2.80 -41.04 23.21
N TYR A 88 2.41 -41.21 24.48
CA TYR A 88 1.48 -42.24 24.97
C TYR A 88 0.41 -41.67 25.94
N ALA A 89 0.04 -40.40 25.81
CA ALA A 89 -1.18 -39.90 26.44
C ALA A 89 -2.41 -40.65 25.85
N PRO A 90 -3.30 -41.24 26.68
CA PRO A 90 -4.45 -41.98 26.16
C PRO A 90 -5.40 -41.09 25.36
N GLN A 91 -6.12 -41.69 24.40
CA GLN A 91 -7.13 -41.02 23.54
C GLN A 91 -8.25 -40.28 24.31
N PHE A 92 -8.36 -40.48 25.62
CA PHE A 92 -9.28 -39.76 26.52
C PHE A 92 -8.91 -38.29 26.78
N ALA A 93 -7.71 -37.83 26.41
CA ALA A 93 -7.35 -36.40 26.51
C ALA A 93 -8.06 -35.51 25.47
N GLN A 94 -8.76 -36.09 24.48
CA GLN A 94 -9.38 -35.37 23.36
C GLN A 94 -10.76 -34.73 23.67
N GLN A 95 -11.27 -34.84 24.90
CA GLN A 95 -12.66 -34.46 25.23
C GLN A 95 -12.85 -33.68 26.55
N ARG A 96 -11.79 -33.21 27.22
CA ARG A 96 -11.95 -32.47 28.49
C ARG A 96 -12.56 -31.08 28.29
N THR A 97 -13.67 -30.85 28.98
CA THR A 97 -14.37 -29.56 29.08
C THR A 97 -13.49 -28.49 29.73
N LEU A 98 -13.89 -27.22 29.59
CA LEU A 98 -13.20 -26.10 30.23
C LEU A 98 -13.21 -26.23 31.77
N VAL A 99 -14.31 -26.74 32.33
CA VAL A 99 -14.48 -26.98 33.78
C VAL A 99 -13.56 -28.08 34.29
N GLU A 100 -13.43 -29.21 33.57
CA GLU A 100 -12.50 -30.29 33.94
C GLU A 100 -11.05 -29.79 33.92
N GLN A 101 -10.65 -29.03 32.90
CA GLN A 101 -9.31 -28.42 32.83
C GLN A 101 -9.07 -27.43 33.99
N ALA A 102 -10.09 -26.65 34.38
CA ALA A 102 -10.03 -25.78 35.55
C ALA A 102 -9.86 -26.57 36.86
N GLN A 103 -10.53 -27.72 37.00
CA GLN A 103 -10.36 -28.61 38.16
C GLN A 103 -8.97 -29.26 38.20
N ASP A 104 -8.44 -29.73 37.06
CA ASP A 104 -7.07 -30.26 36.96
C ASP A 104 -6.04 -29.21 37.41
N VAL A 105 -6.18 -27.97 36.92
CA VAL A 105 -5.30 -26.85 37.28
C VAL A 105 -5.45 -26.48 38.76
N SER A 106 -6.67 -26.45 39.31
CA SER A 106 -6.89 -26.22 40.74
C SER A 106 -6.21 -27.25 41.62
N LEU A 107 -6.41 -28.54 41.35
CA LEU A 107 -5.81 -29.64 42.12
C LEU A 107 -4.27 -29.59 42.08
N TYR A 108 -3.69 -29.24 40.93
CA TYR A 108 -2.25 -29.09 40.78
C TYR A 108 -1.70 -27.90 41.57
N LEU A 109 -2.36 -26.73 41.48
CA LEU A 109 -1.96 -25.50 42.17
C LEU A 109 -2.16 -25.53 43.68
N GLN A 110 -2.83 -26.57 44.21
CA GLN A 110 -2.96 -26.87 45.63
C GLN A 110 -1.91 -27.87 46.16
N ASP A 111 -1.12 -28.54 45.31
CA ASP A 111 -0.06 -29.44 45.80
C ASP A 111 1.13 -28.60 46.31
N ASN A 112 1.26 -28.53 47.64
CA ASN A 112 2.33 -27.81 48.37
C ASN A 112 3.77 -28.29 48.05
N LYS A 113 3.95 -29.26 47.14
CA LYS A 113 5.25 -29.60 46.52
C LYS A 113 5.64 -28.70 45.36
N VAL A 114 4.68 -27.97 44.78
CA VAL A 114 4.86 -27.13 43.59
C VAL A 114 5.12 -25.69 44.02
N ALA A 115 4.27 -25.13 44.86
CA ALA A 115 4.35 -23.78 45.41
C ALA A 115 3.71 -23.79 46.80
N ASP A 116 3.98 -22.80 47.65
CA ASP A 116 3.24 -22.66 48.91
C ASP A 116 1.84 -22.10 48.60
N ALA A 117 0.83 -22.98 48.61
CA ALA A 117 -0.51 -22.63 48.18
C ALA A 117 -1.09 -21.41 48.93
N ASP A 118 -0.68 -21.18 50.18
CA ASP A 118 -1.20 -20.12 51.05
C ASP A 118 -0.39 -18.80 50.99
N SER A 119 0.84 -18.80 50.45
CA SER A 119 1.68 -17.59 50.36
C SER A 119 2.04 -17.12 48.94
N ASP A 120 2.08 -18.03 47.97
CA ASP A 120 2.48 -17.72 46.58
C ASP A 120 1.33 -17.19 45.71
N TRP A 121 1.60 -16.11 44.97
CA TRP A 121 0.67 -15.53 43.99
C TRP A 121 0.71 -16.26 42.64
N LYS A 122 -0.48 -16.50 42.09
CA LYS A 122 -0.71 -17.37 40.93
C LYS A 122 -1.38 -16.57 39.81
N LEU A 123 -0.91 -16.71 38.57
CA LEU A 123 -1.55 -16.18 37.37
C LEU A 123 -2.08 -17.33 36.52
N VAL A 124 -3.37 -17.33 36.23
CA VAL A 124 -4.04 -18.36 35.41
C VAL A 124 -4.56 -17.71 34.13
N LEU A 125 -4.09 -18.16 32.98
CA LEU A 125 -4.57 -17.70 31.67
C LEU A 125 -5.70 -18.61 31.18
N LEU A 126 -6.93 -18.10 31.10
CA LEU A 126 -8.09 -18.87 30.66
C LEU A 126 -8.44 -18.47 29.22
N PHE A 127 -8.22 -19.38 28.28
CA PHE A 127 -8.45 -19.15 26.85
C PHE A 127 -9.84 -19.63 26.40
N VAL A 128 -10.63 -18.73 25.82
CA VAL A 128 -11.98 -19.01 25.30
C VAL A 128 -11.95 -19.05 23.78
N ARG A 129 -12.32 -20.19 23.19
CA ARG A 129 -12.22 -20.45 21.73
C ARG A 129 -13.48 -20.07 20.97
N VAL A 130 -13.37 -19.10 20.05
CA VAL A 130 -14.47 -18.70 19.16
C VAL A 130 -14.74 -19.76 18.07
N ASP A 131 -13.71 -20.45 17.58
CA ASP A 131 -13.82 -21.47 16.52
C ASP A 131 -14.63 -22.73 16.91
N ARG A 132 -15.07 -22.83 18.18
CA ARG A 132 -15.99 -23.86 18.67
C ARG A 132 -17.47 -23.47 18.61
N LEU A 133 -17.81 -22.21 18.32
CA LEU A 133 -19.20 -21.69 18.27
C LEU A 133 -19.97 -22.16 17.02
N CYS A 134 -20.33 -23.44 16.98
CA CYS A 134 -21.04 -24.07 15.87
C CYS A 134 -22.57 -24.06 15.97
N ALA A 135 -23.22 -22.90 15.85
CA ALA A 135 -24.70 -22.83 15.84
C ALA A 135 -25.29 -21.73 14.92
N PHE A 136 -25.60 -22.06 13.66
CA PHE A 136 -26.17 -21.11 12.70
C PHE A 136 -27.62 -20.67 13.02
N LYS A 137 -28.43 -21.51 13.69
CA LYS A 137 -29.84 -21.20 14.00
C LYS A 137 -30.07 -20.65 15.42
N GLN A 138 -29.04 -20.67 16.27
CA GLN A 138 -29.12 -20.21 17.65
C GLN A 138 -27.76 -19.66 18.10
N GLN A 139 -27.23 -18.66 17.39
CA GLN A 139 -25.93 -18.05 17.72
C GLN A 139 -25.88 -17.58 19.18
N GLN A 140 -26.98 -16.98 19.66
CA GLN A 140 -27.13 -16.55 21.05
C GLN A 140 -27.07 -17.70 22.07
N SER A 141 -27.63 -18.88 21.77
CA SER A 141 -27.59 -20.01 22.74
C SER A 141 -26.22 -20.67 22.78
N ALA A 142 -25.49 -20.72 21.66
CA ALA A 142 -24.11 -21.19 21.65
C ALA A 142 -23.17 -20.23 22.39
N ILE A 143 -23.34 -18.91 22.23
CA ILE A 143 -22.62 -17.92 23.03
C ILE A 143 -22.97 -18.10 24.51
N GLN A 144 -24.26 -18.19 24.85
CA GLN A 144 -24.71 -18.41 26.23
C GLN A 144 -24.12 -19.68 26.85
N ALA A 145 -24.07 -20.79 26.11
CA ALA A 145 -23.46 -22.04 26.58
C ALA A 145 -21.95 -21.89 26.85
N VAL A 146 -21.20 -21.18 25.99
CA VAL A 146 -19.78 -20.91 26.24
C VAL A 146 -19.58 -19.94 27.42
N VAL A 147 -20.48 -18.97 27.61
CA VAL A 147 -20.46 -18.08 28.78
C VAL A 147 -20.75 -18.85 30.07
N GLU A 148 -21.66 -19.83 30.04
CA GLU A 148 -21.95 -20.74 31.16
C GLU A 148 -20.76 -21.68 31.45
N ASP A 149 -20.15 -22.28 30.44
CA ASP A 149 -18.92 -23.09 30.59
C ASP A 149 -17.76 -22.27 31.23
N VAL A 150 -17.65 -20.98 30.88
CA VAL A 150 -16.65 -20.06 31.46
C VAL A 150 -17.02 -19.67 32.90
N ASP A 151 -18.28 -19.37 33.20
CA ASP A 151 -18.74 -19.10 34.57
C ASP A 151 -18.41 -20.31 35.47
N ASP A 152 -18.82 -21.53 35.09
CA ASP A 152 -18.56 -22.75 35.86
C ASP A 152 -17.06 -23.04 36.05
N ALA A 153 -16.23 -22.79 35.02
CA ALA A 153 -14.77 -22.89 35.14
C ALA A 153 -14.19 -21.86 36.13
N LEU A 154 -14.68 -20.61 36.08
CA LEU A 154 -14.28 -19.56 37.03
C LEU A 154 -14.79 -19.83 38.46
N GLN A 155 -15.98 -20.40 38.63
CA GLN A 155 -16.48 -20.86 39.94
C GLN A 155 -15.59 -21.97 40.51
N SER A 156 -15.16 -22.92 39.67
CA SER A 156 -14.22 -23.99 40.05
C SER A 156 -12.87 -23.44 40.50
N LEU A 157 -12.27 -22.51 39.75
CA LEU A 157 -11.02 -21.84 40.13
C LEU A 157 -11.17 -21.05 41.44
N ARG A 158 -12.23 -20.21 41.55
CA ARG A 158 -12.43 -19.36 42.74
C ARG A 158 -12.70 -20.17 44.01
N SER A 159 -13.43 -21.29 43.93
CA SER A 159 -13.74 -22.11 45.10
C SER A 159 -12.54 -22.87 45.66
N GLN A 160 -11.52 -23.10 44.84
CA GLN A 160 -10.34 -23.91 45.20
C GLN A 160 -9.07 -23.08 45.40
N LEU A 161 -8.93 -21.93 44.75
CA LEU A 161 -7.69 -21.17 44.75
C LEU A 161 -7.72 -19.93 45.65
N SER A 162 -6.57 -19.67 46.26
CA SER A 162 -6.20 -18.46 46.98
C SER A 162 -5.04 -17.76 46.28
N ARG A 163 -4.86 -16.46 46.54
CA ARG A 163 -3.82 -15.60 45.94
C ARG A 163 -3.71 -15.75 44.42
N THR A 164 -4.81 -15.57 43.69
CA THR A 164 -4.89 -15.87 42.25
C THR A 164 -5.48 -14.73 41.42
N ILE A 165 -4.82 -14.42 40.30
CA ILE A 165 -5.34 -13.58 39.22
C ILE A 165 -5.71 -14.51 38.06
N VAL A 166 -6.96 -14.49 37.61
CA VAL A 166 -7.40 -15.19 36.40
C VAL A 166 -7.56 -14.19 35.26
N SER A 167 -6.80 -14.37 34.19
CA SER A 167 -6.91 -13.54 32.99
C SER A 167 -7.66 -14.29 31.90
N VAL A 168 -8.87 -13.84 31.57
CA VAL A 168 -9.74 -14.45 30.55
C VAL A 168 -9.42 -13.82 29.20
N ALA A 169 -9.00 -14.62 28.22
CA ALA A 169 -8.63 -14.19 26.89
C ALA A 169 -9.44 -14.93 25.82
N LEU A 170 -10.19 -14.21 24.98
CA LEU A 170 -10.79 -14.80 23.80
C LEU A 170 -9.71 -15.03 22.74
N TRP A 171 -9.78 -16.16 22.05
CA TRP A 171 -8.93 -16.47 20.89
C TRP A 171 -9.81 -16.89 19.71
N ASP A 172 -9.52 -16.29 18.55
CA ASP A 172 -10.38 -16.37 17.37
C ASP A 172 -10.27 -17.70 16.59
N GLY A 173 -9.24 -18.51 16.87
CA GLY A 173 -9.08 -19.88 16.39
C GLY A 173 -7.86 -20.08 15.49
N GLU A 174 -7.59 -21.34 15.15
CA GLU A 174 -6.40 -21.75 14.39
C GLU A 174 -6.61 -21.66 12.87
N HIS A 175 -5.56 -21.31 12.13
CA HIS A 175 -5.58 -21.17 10.65
C HIS A 175 -6.13 -22.42 9.95
N ASP A 176 -5.51 -23.59 10.16
CA ASP A 176 -5.92 -24.85 9.52
C ASP A 176 -7.25 -25.42 10.05
N ALA A 177 -7.64 -25.07 11.28
CA ALA A 177 -8.84 -25.62 11.93
C ALA A 177 -10.14 -25.18 11.25
N PHE A 178 -10.15 -24.00 10.63
CA PHE A 178 -11.30 -23.54 9.84
C PHE A 178 -11.47 -24.29 8.50
N GLN A 179 -10.41 -24.92 7.98
CA GLN A 179 -10.48 -25.79 6.79
C GLN A 179 -10.69 -27.27 7.13
N TYR A 180 -10.11 -27.76 8.23
CA TYR A 180 -10.13 -29.18 8.61
C TYR A 180 -10.90 -29.44 9.92
N LYS A 181 -12.24 -29.56 9.78
CA LYS A 181 -13.25 -29.81 10.83
C LYS A 181 -13.38 -28.62 11.80
N THR A 182 -14.54 -27.98 11.93
CA THR A 182 -15.84 -28.64 12.17
C THR A 182 -16.98 -27.64 11.98
N CYS A 183 -17.87 -27.83 10.99
CA CYS A 183 -19.26 -27.36 10.95
C CYS A 183 -19.86 -27.75 9.57
N SER A 184 -20.60 -28.87 9.46
CA SER A 184 -21.07 -29.39 8.14
C SER A 184 -22.28 -28.65 7.55
N CYS A 185 -22.41 -27.36 7.86
CA CYS A 185 -23.58 -26.52 7.60
C CYS A 185 -23.23 -25.16 6.97
N MET A 186 -22.06 -25.05 6.33
CA MET A 186 -21.66 -23.85 5.57
C MET A 186 -22.49 -23.70 4.28
N GLU A 187 -23.56 -22.90 4.36
CA GLU A 187 -24.15 -22.16 3.22
C GLU A 187 -23.58 -20.72 3.14
N ALA A 188 -22.37 -20.50 3.67
CA ALA A 188 -21.61 -19.27 3.41
C ALA A 188 -20.83 -19.51 2.11
N ASN A 189 -21.23 -18.84 1.03
CA ASN A 189 -20.71 -19.17 -0.31
C ASN A 189 -19.43 -18.39 -0.64
N GLY A 190 -18.99 -17.48 0.23
CA GLY A 190 -17.80 -16.66 0.04
C GLY A 190 -17.03 -16.36 1.32
N GLU A 191 -15.72 -16.24 1.16
CA GLU A 191 -14.71 -15.90 2.19
C GLU A 191 -15.13 -14.70 3.07
N GLY A 192 -15.66 -13.64 2.45
CA GLY A 192 -16.10 -12.43 3.15
C GLY A 192 -17.29 -12.64 4.10
N GLU A 193 -18.22 -13.56 3.79
CA GLU A 193 -19.32 -13.92 4.71
C GLU A 193 -18.80 -14.65 5.96
N VAL A 194 -17.80 -15.52 5.79
CA VAL A 194 -17.16 -16.26 6.90
C VAL A 194 -16.38 -15.29 7.80
N ARG A 195 -15.63 -14.35 7.20
CA ARG A 195 -14.89 -13.32 7.91
C ARG A 195 -15.80 -12.39 8.71
N LEU A 196 -16.94 -11.99 8.14
CA LEU A 196 -17.99 -11.24 8.84
C LEU A 196 -18.57 -12.05 10.01
N LEU A 197 -18.93 -13.32 9.79
CA LEU A 197 -19.46 -14.20 10.85
C LEU A 197 -18.47 -14.37 12.02
N LYS A 198 -17.18 -14.62 11.73
CA LYS A 198 -16.12 -14.76 12.74
C LYS A 198 -16.06 -13.51 13.62
N ALA A 199 -15.94 -12.33 13.00
CA ALA A 199 -15.80 -11.06 13.70
C ALA A 199 -17.01 -10.73 14.60
N MET A 200 -18.23 -10.97 14.12
CA MET A 200 -19.45 -10.74 14.91
C MET A 200 -19.57 -11.70 16.10
N LEU A 201 -19.28 -13.00 15.90
CA LEU A 201 -19.29 -14.00 16.98
C LEU A 201 -18.25 -13.68 18.06
N THR A 202 -17.02 -13.27 17.66
CA THR A 202 -15.99 -12.86 18.62
C THR A 202 -16.46 -11.67 19.46
N GLN A 203 -17.07 -10.64 18.87
CA GLN A 203 -17.49 -9.43 19.61
C GLN A 203 -18.67 -9.73 20.54
N SER A 204 -19.65 -10.51 20.09
CA SER A 204 -20.78 -10.88 20.96
C SER A 204 -20.37 -11.78 22.12
N LEU A 205 -19.39 -12.67 21.93
CA LEU A 205 -18.82 -13.45 23.03
C LEU A 205 -18.02 -12.55 23.99
N GLN A 206 -17.25 -11.59 23.48
CA GLN A 206 -16.51 -10.60 24.27
C GLN A 206 -17.47 -9.78 25.17
N GLU A 207 -18.53 -9.24 24.58
CA GLU A 207 -19.57 -8.47 25.28
C GLU A 207 -20.31 -9.32 26.33
N SER A 208 -20.65 -10.57 26.00
CA SER A 208 -21.36 -11.47 26.93
C SER A 208 -20.49 -11.90 28.12
N LEU A 209 -19.18 -12.02 27.92
CA LEU A 209 -18.21 -12.31 28.98
C LEU A 209 -17.91 -11.08 29.86
N ASP A 210 -17.89 -9.87 29.30
CA ASP A 210 -17.85 -8.63 30.10
C ASP A 210 -19.10 -8.52 30.99
N GLU A 211 -20.29 -8.70 30.39
CA GLU A 211 -21.56 -8.66 31.12
C GLU A 211 -21.64 -9.73 32.23
N LEU A 212 -21.08 -10.92 32.00
CA LEU A 212 -20.93 -11.96 33.02
C LEU A 212 -20.14 -11.44 34.23
N LEU A 213 -18.94 -10.89 34.03
CA LEU A 213 -18.10 -10.41 35.12
C LEU A 213 -18.74 -9.22 35.87
N VAL A 214 -19.41 -8.31 35.15
CA VAL A 214 -20.20 -7.21 35.73
C VAL A 214 -21.31 -7.71 36.65
N LYS A 215 -22.06 -8.72 36.20
CA LYS A 215 -23.15 -9.35 36.98
C LYS A 215 -22.59 -10.14 38.17
N ARG A 216 -21.48 -10.84 37.97
CA ARG A 216 -20.81 -11.71 38.95
C ARG A 216 -19.71 -10.96 39.72
N ARG A 217 -20.04 -9.80 40.32
CA ARG A 217 -19.10 -8.92 41.08
C ARG A 217 -18.25 -9.63 42.15
N TRP A 218 -18.72 -10.77 42.65
CA TRP A 218 -18.02 -11.64 43.59
C TRP A 218 -16.79 -12.36 42.98
N TYR A 219 -16.50 -12.17 41.69
CA TYR A 219 -15.19 -12.52 41.12
C TYR A 219 -14.08 -11.51 41.46
N GLY A 220 -14.40 -10.38 42.12
CA GLY A 220 -13.43 -9.42 42.64
C GLY A 220 -13.74 -8.94 44.07
N ASP A 221 -14.49 -9.73 44.86
CA ASP A 221 -14.85 -9.40 46.26
C ASP A 221 -13.83 -9.90 47.30
N ARG A 222 -12.83 -10.67 46.87
CA ARG A 222 -11.79 -11.25 47.70
C ARG A 222 -10.50 -10.47 47.54
N ASP A 223 -9.89 -10.08 48.66
CA ASP A 223 -8.54 -9.51 48.68
C ASP A 223 -7.50 -10.43 48.00
N ASP A 224 -7.74 -11.74 47.95
CA ASP A 224 -6.80 -12.73 47.42
C ASP A 224 -7.22 -13.37 46.08
N PHE A 225 -8.30 -12.91 45.43
CA PHE A 225 -8.74 -13.49 44.15
C PHE A 225 -9.40 -12.45 43.23
N THR A 226 -8.98 -12.41 41.96
CA THR A 226 -9.65 -11.59 40.93
C THR A 226 -9.76 -12.31 39.59
N VAL A 227 -10.78 -11.95 38.80
CA VAL A 227 -10.90 -12.30 37.38
C VAL A 227 -10.85 -11.00 36.56
N THR A 228 -10.13 -11.00 35.46
CA THR A 228 -10.02 -9.85 34.56
C THR A 228 -10.10 -10.31 33.11
N LEU A 229 -11.04 -9.74 32.35
CA LEU A 229 -11.22 -10.00 30.93
C LEU A 229 -10.20 -9.18 30.12
N GLN A 230 -9.61 -9.79 29.10
CA GLN A 230 -8.74 -9.12 28.15
C GLN A 230 -9.56 -8.17 27.26
N ASP A 231 -9.20 -6.88 27.23
CA ASP A 231 -9.97 -5.81 26.56
C ASP A 231 -10.09 -6.01 25.03
N GLN A 232 -9.19 -6.80 24.45
CA GLN A 232 -9.20 -7.16 23.03
C GLN A 232 -8.93 -8.67 22.88
N PRO A 233 -9.68 -9.38 22.01
CA PRO A 233 -9.42 -10.79 21.71
C PRO A 233 -8.08 -10.99 21.00
N LEU A 234 -7.46 -12.14 21.21
CA LEU A 234 -6.28 -12.58 20.48
C LEU A 234 -6.71 -13.02 19.08
N ILE A 235 -6.29 -12.26 18.07
CA ILE A 235 -6.68 -12.43 16.66
C ILE A 235 -5.48 -12.96 15.86
N THR A 236 -5.69 -14.02 15.11
CA THR A 236 -4.73 -14.58 14.13
C THR A 236 -4.66 -13.70 12.87
N ASP A 237 -3.50 -13.60 12.20
CA ASP A 237 -3.29 -12.57 11.17
C ASP A 237 -4.19 -12.78 9.95
N VAL A 238 -5.07 -11.80 9.73
CA VAL A 238 -6.09 -11.75 8.68
C VAL A 238 -5.47 -11.73 7.27
N SER A 239 -4.18 -11.40 7.15
CA SER A 239 -3.40 -11.53 5.89
C SER A 239 -3.42 -12.95 5.31
N SER A 240 -3.49 -13.96 6.18
CA SER A 240 -3.53 -15.37 5.80
C SER A 240 -4.90 -15.79 5.26
N VAL A 241 -5.98 -15.26 5.84
CA VAL A 241 -7.36 -15.46 5.39
C VAL A 241 -7.55 -14.91 3.98
N ALA A 242 -7.09 -13.67 3.74
CA ALA A 242 -7.21 -12.98 2.44
C ALA A 242 -6.30 -13.54 1.34
N SER A 243 -5.29 -14.35 1.68
CA SER A 243 -4.33 -14.93 0.72
C SER A 243 -4.52 -16.44 0.47
N GLY A 244 -5.29 -17.13 1.33
CA GLY A 244 -5.62 -18.55 1.18
C GLY A 244 -4.40 -19.49 1.24
N LYS A 245 -3.29 -19.04 1.84
CA LYS A 245 -2.03 -19.80 1.94
C LYS A 245 -1.63 -20.04 3.41
N PRO A 246 -0.94 -21.14 3.72
CA PRO A 246 -0.25 -21.29 4.99
C PRO A 246 0.80 -20.19 5.17
N LEU A 247 0.92 -19.67 6.39
CA LEU A 247 1.98 -18.74 6.76
C LEU A 247 3.35 -19.41 6.64
N SER A 248 4.39 -18.66 6.26
CA SER A 248 5.75 -19.15 6.43
C SER A 248 6.11 -19.27 7.91
N GLU A 249 7.08 -20.12 8.24
CA GLU A 249 7.52 -20.33 9.63
C GLU A 249 7.94 -19.02 10.32
N SER A 250 8.54 -18.08 9.57
CA SER A 250 8.91 -16.75 10.05
C SER A 250 7.70 -15.85 10.34
N GLU A 251 6.63 -15.94 9.54
CA GLU A 251 5.42 -15.15 9.73
C GLU A 251 4.56 -15.70 10.88
N ALA A 252 4.43 -17.02 10.98
CA ALA A 252 3.80 -17.69 12.11
C ALA A 252 4.52 -17.38 13.44
N THR A 253 5.85 -17.31 13.43
CA THR A 253 6.62 -16.86 14.60
C THR A 253 6.31 -15.40 14.96
N ARG A 254 6.37 -14.47 13.98
CA ARG A 254 6.03 -13.06 14.19
C ARG A 254 4.59 -12.85 14.71
N GLN A 255 3.64 -13.63 14.22
CA GLN A 255 2.24 -13.62 14.70
C GLN A 255 2.16 -14.08 16.16
N THR A 256 2.85 -15.16 16.52
CA THR A 256 2.92 -15.66 17.89
C THR A 256 3.49 -14.60 18.84
N ASP A 257 4.56 -13.92 18.42
CA ASP A 257 5.20 -12.85 19.20
C ASP A 257 4.26 -11.64 19.37
N ASN A 258 3.52 -11.26 18.33
CA ASN A 258 2.50 -10.20 18.41
C ASN A 258 1.36 -10.56 19.38
N MET A 259 0.84 -11.79 19.35
CA MET A 259 -0.20 -12.24 20.28
C MET A 259 0.28 -12.25 21.74
N MET A 260 1.52 -12.68 21.98
CA MET A 260 2.16 -12.63 23.29
C MET A 260 2.31 -11.18 23.79
N MET A 261 2.76 -10.28 22.92
CA MET A 261 2.90 -8.85 23.22
C MET A 261 1.55 -8.18 23.52
N GLN A 262 0.48 -8.53 22.81
CA GLN A 262 -0.88 -8.06 23.10
C GLN A 262 -1.35 -8.56 24.48
N MET A 263 -1.19 -9.86 24.76
CA MET A 263 -1.56 -10.47 26.04
C MET A 263 -0.83 -9.81 27.21
N TRP A 264 0.46 -9.51 27.06
CA TRP A 264 1.26 -8.79 28.05
C TRP A 264 0.82 -7.35 28.24
N THR A 265 0.64 -6.60 27.15
CA THR A 265 0.26 -5.17 27.20
C THR A 265 -1.05 -4.97 27.96
N ASN A 266 -2.04 -5.82 27.69
CA ASN A 266 -3.36 -5.77 28.31
C ASN A 266 -3.40 -6.35 29.75
N LEU A 267 -2.33 -7.00 30.21
CA LEU A 267 -2.14 -7.40 31.62
C LEU A 267 -1.52 -6.28 32.48
N LEU A 268 -1.04 -5.20 31.85
CA LEU A 268 -0.52 -4.02 32.55
C LEU A 268 -1.62 -2.98 32.75
N GLN A 269 -1.50 -2.19 33.81
CA GLN A 269 -2.39 -1.04 34.02
C GLN A 269 -2.20 0.00 32.89
N PRO A 270 -3.26 0.50 32.24
CA PRO A 270 -3.14 1.40 31.09
C PRO A 270 -2.45 2.71 31.46
N SER A 271 -1.65 3.31 30.57
CA SER A 271 -0.95 4.58 30.82
C SER A 271 -1.74 5.79 30.32
N VAL A 272 -1.86 6.84 31.14
CA VAL A 272 -2.55 8.09 30.75
C VAL A 272 -1.70 8.90 29.77
N GLY A 273 -2.27 9.24 28.62
CA GLY A 273 -1.68 10.23 27.70
C GLY A 273 -0.47 9.75 26.89
N ARG A 274 -0.34 8.45 26.64
CA ARG A 274 0.60 7.92 25.65
C ARG A 274 -0.16 7.63 24.36
N ASP A 275 0.16 8.34 23.29
CA ASP A 275 -0.11 7.85 21.93
C ASP A 275 0.52 6.46 21.78
N ASP A 276 -0.10 5.62 20.93
CA ASP A 276 0.45 4.34 20.48
C ASP A 276 1.77 4.58 19.72
N THR A 277 2.83 4.67 20.51
CA THR A 277 4.17 5.00 20.08
C THR A 277 4.84 3.71 19.64
N ASP A 278 4.77 3.48 18.33
CA ASP A 278 5.67 2.59 17.59
C ASP A 278 5.52 1.08 17.90
N ASP A 279 6.06 0.13 17.13
CA ASP A 279 6.71 0.15 15.81
C ASP A 279 6.45 -1.23 15.15
N ARG A 280 5.38 -1.37 14.34
CA ARG A 280 5.15 -2.60 13.53
C ARG A 280 6.02 -2.66 12.27
N GLY A 281 7.20 -2.04 12.33
CA GLY A 281 8.18 -1.91 11.25
C GLY A 281 9.53 -2.55 11.59
N LYS A 282 10.26 -2.07 12.62
CA LYS A 282 11.70 -2.40 12.76
C LYS A 282 12.26 -2.71 14.16
N ILE A 283 11.62 -2.38 15.30
CA ILE A 283 12.10 -2.75 16.65
C ILE A 283 10.95 -3.15 17.58
N PHE A 284 10.98 -4.37 18.13
CA PHE A 284 10.07 -4.80 19.19
C PHE A 284 10.39 -4.10 20.52
N THR A 285 9.58 -3.12 20.93
CA THR A 285 9.69 -2.46 22.24
C THR A 285 8.76 -3.09 23.27
N LEU A 286 9.31 -3.62 24.37
CA LEU A 286 8.53 -4.21 25.47
C LEU A 286 7.92 -3.10 26.36
N PRO A 287 6.59 -3.05 26.58
CA PRO A 287 6.02 -2.16 27.58
C PRO A 287 6.36 -2.67 28.98
N CYS A 288 6.91 -1.78 29.82
CA CYS A 288 7.26 -2.07 31.21
C CYS A 288 6.26 -1.40 32.17
N PRO A 289 5.95 -1.99 33.35
CA PRO A 289 5.25 -1.30 34.42
C PRO A 289 5.94 0.03 34.79
N THR A 290 5.16 1.04 35.18
CA THR A 290 5.70 2.36 35.52
C THR A 290 5.72 2.59 37.04
N LYS A 291 6.54 3.51 37.54
CA LYS A 291 6.58 3.84 38.98
C LYS A 291 5.23 4.29 39.55
N GLY A 292 4.36 4.89 38.72
CA GLY A 292 3.00 5.31 39.12
C GLY A 292 1.92 4.26 38.88
N ARG A 293 2.21 3.22 38.10
CA ARG A 293 1.32 2.09 37.79
C ARG A 293 2.16 0.80 37.68
N PRO A 294 2.58 0.22 38.82
CA PRO A 294 3.55 -0.89 38.87
C PRO A 294 2.89 -2.28 38.95
N PHE A 295 1.57 -2.34 39.07
CA PHE A 295 0.82 -3.57 39.35
C PHE A 295 0.32 -4.23 38.04
N LEU A 296 -0.09 -5.50 38.14
CA LEU A 296 -0.90 -6.14 37.11
C LEU A 296 -2.30 -5.53 37.11
N ARG A 297 -2.97 -5.52 35.95
CA ARG A 297 -4.33 -4.99 35.80
C ARG A 297 -5.32 -5.90 36.52
N THR A 298 -6.15 -5.30 37.39
CA THR A 298 -7.26 -5.95 38.10
C THR A 298 -8.49 -5.04 38.04
N GLU A 299 -9.69 -5.58 38.29
CA GLU A 299 -10.90 -4.76 38.41
C GLU A 299 -10.87 -3.80 39.61
N GLY A 300 -10.11 -4.09 40.67
CA GLY A 300 -9.99 -3.19 41.83
C GLY A 300 -9.02 -2.03 41.59
N ASN A 301 -7.91 -2.23 40.87
CA ASN A 301 -6.91 -1.18 40.61
C ASN A 301 -7.09 -0.46 39.26
N SER A 302 -7.81 -1.07 38.31
CA SER A 302 -8.04 -0.58 36.95
C SER A 302 -9.43 -1.01 36.46
N PRO A 303 -10.51 -0.60 37.14
CA PRO A 303 -11.87 -1.05 36.85
C PRO A 303 -12.25 -0.81 35.39
N SER A 304 -12.83 -1.83 34.78
CA SER A 304 -13.35 -1.78 33.42
C SER A 304 -14.48 -0.75 33.32
N TYR A 305 -14.45 0.08 32.27
CA TYR A 305 -15.42 1.17 32.12
C TYR A 305 -16.74 0.65 31.56
N HIS A 306 -17.61 0.15 32.43
CA HIS A 306 -18.94 -0.33 32.01
C HIS A 306 -19.89 0.86 31.76
N PRO A 307 -20.41 1.03 30.54
CA PRO A 307 -21.41 2.06 30.27
C PRO A 307 -22.70 1.77 31.03
N SER A 308 -23.19 2.75 31.80
CA SER A 308 -24.60 2.77 32.19
C SER A 308 -25.46 2.91 30.93
N ASP A 309 -26.63 2.25 30.90
CA ASP A 309 -27.56 2.26 29.77
C ASP A 309 -27.82 3.66 29.21
N VAL A 310 -27.21 3.97 28.06
CA VAL A 310 -27.62 5.12 27.25
C VAL A 310 -28.83 4.68 26.44
N SER A 311 -29.98 5.27 26.75
CA SER A 311 -31.27 4.86 26.18
C SER A 311 -31.25 4.82 24.64
N PRO A 312 -31.90 3.82 24.03
CA PRO A 312 -32.01 3.75 22.58
C PRO A 312 -32.92 4.87 22.08
N LEU A 313 -32.34 5.92 21.49
CA LEU A 313 -33.08 6.85 20.64
C LEU A 313 -33.39 6.17 19.30
N LEU A 314 -34.32 5.20 19.36
CA LEU A 314 -35.14 4.77 18.24
C LEU A 314 -35.98 5.97 17.80
N HIS A 315 -35.45 6.79 16.89
CA HIS A 315 -36.28 7.68 16.07
C HIS A 315 -37.03 6.80 15.06
N PRO A 316 -38.35 6.54 15.21
CA PRO A 316 -38.99 5.41 14.51
C PRO A 316 -39.37 5.71 13.04
N PHE A 317 -39.05 6.89 12.55
CA PHE A 317 -39.44 7.35 11.21
C PHE A 317 -38.23 7.96 10.50
N THR A 318 -37.74 7.23 9.50
CA THR A 318 -36.74 7.70 8.52
C THR A 318 -37.40 7.95 7.15
N GLY A 319 -38.73 8.12 7.17
CA GLY A 319 -39.52 8.46 5.99
C GLY A 319 -39.16 9.82 5.41
N THR A 320 -39.60 10.03 4.19
CA THR A 320 -39.46 11.30 3.49
C THR A 320 -40.82 11.68 2.90
N GLU A 321 -41.17 12.96 3.00
CA GLU A 321 -42.34 13.50 2.30
C GLU A 321 -41.95 13.95 0.89
N MET A 322 -42.87 13.79 -0.06
CA MET A 322 -42.64 14.10 -1.47
C MET A 322 -43.86 14.82 -2.03
N THR A 323 -43.65 16.01 -2.60
CA THR A 323 -44.72 16.96 -2.96
C THR A 323 -44.82 17.22 -4.47
N CYS A 324 -44.44 16.22 -5.28
CA CYS A 324 -44.36 16.38 -6.74
C CYS A 324 -45.74 16.42 -7.41
N GLU A 325 -45.94 17.40 -8.31
CA GLU A 325 -47.23 17.59 -9.00
C GLU A 325 -47.44 16.64 -10.20
N ASP A 326 -46.38 16.33 -10.96
CA ASP A 326 -46.44 15.44 -12.13
C ASP A 326 -45.91 14.05 -11.77
N LEU A 327 -46.83 13.16 -11.43
CA LEU A 327 -46.56 11.75 -11.11
C LEU A 327 -46.85 10.81 -12.30
N GLY A 328 -47.28 11.34 -13.45
CA GLY A 328 -47.83 10.54 -14.54
C GLY A 328 -46.77 9.81 -15.38
N PRO A 329 -47.08 8.59 -15.89
CA PRO A 329 -46.26 7.93 -16.91
C PRO A 329 -46.29 8.70 -18.22
N SER A 330 -45.39 8.35 -19.13
CA SER A 330 -45.41 8.86 -20.50
C SER A 330 -46.70 8.40 -21.21
N ALA A 331 -47.20 9.23 -22.13
CA ALA A 331 -48.46 8.96 -22.86
C ALA A 331 -48.46 7.64 -23.65
N SER A 332 -47.26 7.15 -23.98
CA SER A 332 -46.98 5.80 -24.45
C SER A 332 -45.67 5.32 -23.82
N THR A 333 -45.49 4.01 -23.62
CA THR A 333 -44.22 3.46 -23.12
C THR A 333 -43.04 3.94 -23.99
N PRO A 334 -42.04 4.64 -23.43
CA PRO A 334 -40.98 5.23 -24.23
C PRO A 334 -40.13 4.14 -24.90
N THR A 335 -39.60 4.44 -26.08
CA THR A 335 -38.69 3.57 -26.83
C THR A 335 -37.23 3.87 -26.58
N SER A 336 -36.92 5.06 -26.03
CA SER A 336 -35.57 5.46 -25.63
C SER A 336 -35.46 5.70 -24.13
N VAL A 337 -34.31 5.34 -23.56
CA VAL A 337 -33.96 5.58 -22.16
C VAL A 337 -33.83 7.07 -21.84
N HIS A 338 -33.60 7.90 -22.86
CA HIS A 338 -33.50 9.36 -22.74
C HIS A 338 -34.87 10.05 -22.54
N GLU A 339 -35.97 9.34 -22.77
CA GLU A 339 -37.34 9.81 -22.60
C GLU A 339 -38.04 9.13 -21.40
N LEU A 340 -37.26 8.49 -20.53
CA LEU A 340 -37.77 7.70 -19.41
C LEU A 340 -38.23 8.59 -18.24
N ARG A 341 -39.55 8.68 -17.99
CA ARG A 341 -40.09 9.27 -16.75
C ARG A 341 -40.00 8.27 -15.59
N PRO A 342 -39.98 8.73 -14.33
CA PRO A 342 -40.01 7.82 -13.18
C PRO A 342 -41.15 6.80 -13.18
N ALA A 343 -42.35 7.22 -13.61
CA ALA A 343 -43.53 6.35 -13.68
C ALA A 343 -43.48 5.31 -14.81
N ASP A 344 -42.57 5.44 -15.78
CA ASP A 344 -42.38 4.47 -16.86
C ASP A 344 -41.55 3.26 -16.40
N ILE A 345 -40.78 3.40 -15.31
CA ILE A 345 -39.95 2.33 -14.72
C ILE A 345 -40.88 1.31 -14.08
N LYS A 346 -40.73 0.05 -14.47
CA LYS A 346 -41.53 -1.08 -13.94
C LYS A 346 -40.72 -2.04 -13.09
N VAL A 347 -39.41 -2.13 -13.32
CA VAL A 347 -38.53 -3.09 -12.63
C VAL A 347 -37.35 -2.36 -12.01
N VAL A 348 -37.06 -2.67 -10.76
CA VAL A 348 -35.81 -2.30 -10.08
C VAL A 348 -35.01 -3.57 -9.75
N ALA A 349 -33.69 -3.50 -9.87
CA ALA A 349 -32.77 -4.58 -9.51
C ALA A 349 -31.47 -4.04 -8.93
N ALA A 350 -30.72 -4.86 -8.19
CA ALA A 350 -29.41 -4.46 -7.69
C ALA A 350 -28.41 -5.61 -7.55
N VAL A 351 -27.13 -5.27 -7.69
CA VAL A 351 -25.95 -6.12 -7.45
C VAL A 351 -24.92 -5.33 -6.64
N GLY A 352 -24.10 -6.02 -5.85
CA GLY A 352 -23.14 -5.37 -4.96
C GLY A 352 -22.75 -6.20 -3.74
N ASP A 353 -22.39 -5.49 -2.67
CA ASP A 353 -21.89 -6.05 -1.41
C ASP A 353 -22.92 -6.00 -0.25
N SER A 354 -22.44 -6.03 1.00
CA SER A 354 -23.24 -6.01 2.22
C SER A 354 -24.09 -4.74 2.40
N LEU A 355 -23.66 -3.58 1.86
CA LEU A 355 -24.45 -2.35 1.95
C LEU A 355 -25.68 -2.40 1.02
N THR A 356 -25.54 -3.03 -0.15
CA THR A 356 -26.66 -3.30 -1.06
C THR A 356 -27.53 -4.47 -0.58
N ALA A 357 -26.95 -5.45 0.12
CA ALA A 357 -27.69 -6.52 0.79
C ALA A 357 -28.46 -6.05 2.05
N GLY A 358 -28.09 -4.91 2.61
CA GLY A 358 -28.72 -4.33 3.80
C GLY A 358 -28.32 -5.00 5.11
N ASN A 359 -27.06 -5.42 5.24
CA ASN A 359 -26.53 -5.92 6.51
C ASN A 359 -26.72 -4.91 7.65
N GLY A 360 -27.34 -5.34 8.75
CA GLY A 360 -27.41 -4.58 10.00
C GLY A 360 -28.19 -3.26 10.00
N ILE A 361 -28.98 -2.95 8.96
CA ILE A 361 -29.65 -1.64 8.82
C ILE A 361 -30.49 -1.25 10.05
N ALA A 362 -31.23 -2.22 10.63
CA ALA A 362 -32.07 -2.03 11.82
C ALA A 362 -31.44 -2.60 13.11
N SER A 363 -30.14 -2.87 13.10
CA SER A 363 -29.39 -3.30 14.28
C SER A 363 -29.46 -2.24 15.38
N SER A 364 -29.84 -2.63 16.59
CA SER A 364 -29.65 -1.76 17.76
C SER A 364 -28.15 -1.61 18.05
N PRO A 365 -27.68 -0.47 18.63
CA PRO A 365 -26.25 -0.18 18.76
C PRO A 365 -25.41 -1.23 19.49
N ASN A 366 -26.03 -2.02 20.37
CA ASN A 366 -25.39 -3.04 21.22
C ASN A 366 -25.75 -4.48 20.79
N ASN A 367 -26.18 -4.70 19.54
CA ASN A 367 -26.54 -6.03 19.03
C ASN A 367 -25.77 -6.34 17.76
N VAL A 368 -24.48 -6.62 17.92
CA VAL A 368 -23.55 -6.84 16.80
C VAL A 368 -23.86 -8.10 15.98
N LEU A 369 -24.48 -9.14 16.57
CA LEU A 369 -25.00 -10.29 15.81
C LEU A 369 -26.03 -9.89 14.75
N ASP A 370 -26.80 -8.82 14.99
CA ASP A 370 -27.85 -8.37 14.09
C ASP A 370 -27.29 -7.84 12.75
N VAL A 371 -26.00 -7.47 12.71
CA VAL A 371 -25.28 -7.11 11.47
C VAL A 371 -25.21 -8.28 10.48
N LEU A 372 -25.28 -9.52 10.96
CA LEU A 372 -25.37 -10.71 10.11
C LEU A 372 -26.74 -10.82 9.40
N LYS A 373 -27.78 -10.14 9.89
CA LYS A 373 -29.08 -10.10 9.22
C LYS A 373 -29.05 -9.10 8.07
N GLN A 374 -29.49 -9.58 6.91
CA GLN A 374 -29.58 -8.82 5.68
C GLN A 374 -31.01 -8.29 5.56
N TYR A 375 -31.23 -7.04 5.96
CA TYR A 375 -32.49 -6.28 5.91
C TYR A 375 -32.75 -5.81 4.47
N ARG A 376 -32.96 -6.77 3.57
CA ARG A 376 -33.12 -6.57 2.13
C ARG A 376 -34.17 -5.52 1.80
N GLY A 377 -35.32 -5.53 2.51
CA GLY A 377 -36.42 -4.60 2.31
C GLY A 377 -36.18 -3.16 2.80
N LEU A 378 -35.15 -2.92 3.60
CA LEU A 378 -34.72 -1.59 4.05
C LEU A 378 -33.51 -1.04 3.26
N SER A 379 -32.95 -1.82 2.33
CA SER A 379 -31.76 -1.42 1.55
C SER A 379 -32.03 -0.18 0.68
N TRP A 380 -31.21 0.85 0.85
CA TRP A 380 -31.32 2.16 0.18
C TRP A 380 -31.61 2.10 -1.32
N SER A 381 -31.01 1.14 -2.04
CA SER A 381 -31.03 1.05 -3.50
C SER A 381 -32.10 0.12 -4.07
N ILE A 382 -32.68 -0.78 -3.27
CA ILE A 382 -33.51 -1.89 -3.77
C ILE A 382 -34.55 -2.45 -2.77
N GLY A 383 -34.55 -2.00 -1.52
CA GLY A 383 -35.57 -2.36 -0.54
C GLY A 383 -36.92 -1.70 -0.83
N GLY A 384 -38.02 -2.39 -0.52
CA GLY A 384 -39.38 -1.90 -0.76
C GLY A 384 -40.35 -2.12 0.41
N ASP A 385 -39.85 -2.32 1.63
CA ASP A 385 -40.69 -2.42 2.83
C ASP A 385 -41.47 -1.11 3.06
N ASP A 386 -42.70 -1.25 3.57
CA ASP A 386 -43.65 -0.16 3.82
C ASP A 386 -43.79 0.84 2.64
N ASN A 387 -43.69 2.15 2.93
CA ASN A 387 -43.90 3.23 1.99
C ASN A 387 -42.88 4.37 2.21
N LEU A 388 -42.88 5.37 1.32
CA LEU A 388 -41.91 6.46 1.36
C LEU A 388 -41.97 7.29 2.65
N THR A 389 -43.15 7.46 3.25
CA THR A 389 -43.35 8.26 4.47
C THR A 389 -42.91 7.53 5.75
N THR A 390 -42.48 6.27 5.67
CA THR A 390 -41.92 5.49 6.79
C THR A 390 -40.49 5.03 6.55
N VAL A 391 -40.20 4.55 5.34
CA VAL A 391 -38.91 3.96 4.93
C VAL A 391 -38.47 4.58 3.60
N THR A 392 -37.33 5.26 3.59
CA THR A 392 -36.83 5.92 2.37
C THR A 392 -35.84 5.02 1.62
N THR A 393 -36.25 4.52 0.46
CA THR A 393 -35.43 3.75 -0.49
C THR A 393 -35.75 4.18 -1.92
N LEU A 394 -34.85 3.91 -2.88
CA LEU A 394 -35.12 4.19 -4.30
C LEU A 394 -36.44 3.53 -4.79
N PRO A 395 -36.77 2.27 -4.48
CA PRO A 395 -38.06 1.70 -4.85
C PRO A 395 -39.25 2.34 -4.14
N ASN A 396 -39.12 2.79 -2.89
CA ASN A 396 -40.21 3.50 -2.22
C ASN A 396 -40.48 4.88 -2.84
N ILE A 397 -39.43 5.56 -3.31
CA ILE A 397 -39.56 6.79 -4.11
C ILE A 397 -40.23 6.49 -5.45
N LEU A 398 -39.77 5.46 -6.18
CA LEU A 398 -40.37 5.07 -7.47
C LEU A 398 -41.81 4.57 -7.34
N LYS A 399 -42.18 3.88 -6.24
CA LYS A 399 -43.56 3.48 -5.93
C LYS A 399 -44.51 4.67 -5.80
N HIS A 400 -44.01 5.89 -5.52
CA HIS A 400 -44.82 7.11 -5.51
C HIS A 400 -45.26 7.55 -6.93
N PHE A 401 -44.50 7.18 -7.96
CA PHE A 401 -44.80 7.43 -9.38
C PHE A 401 -45.49 6.23 -10.06
N ASN A 402 -45.06 5.01 -9.75
CA ASN A 402 -45.64 3.78 -10.30
C ASN A 402 -45.93 2.76 -9.19
N HIS A 403 -47.19 2.68 -8.75
CA HIS A 403 -47.63 1.70 -7.75
C HIS A 403 -47.49 0.24 -8.20
N ASN A 404 -47.33 -0.04 -9.50
CA ASN A 404 -47.12 -1.38 -10.07
C ASN A 404 -45.63 -1.73 -10.24
N LEU A 405 -44.71 -0.96 -9.63
CA LEU A 405 -43.28 -1.27 -9.62
C LEU A 405 -43.04 -2.69 -9.06
N THR A 406 -42.07 -3.41 -9.63
CA THR A 406 -41.65 -4.73 -9.16
C THR A 406 -40.13 -4.85 -9.13
N GLY A 407 -39.63 -5.98 -8.62
CA GLY A 407 -38.20 -6.30 -8.54
C GLY A 407 -37.54 -5.99 -7.19
N TYR A 408 -38.12 -5.07 -6.42
CA TYR A 408 -37.65 -4.69 -5.09
C TYR A 408 -37.69 -5.86 -4.09
N SER A 409 -36.86 -5.77 -3.05
CA SER A 409 -36.80 -6.72 -1.96
C SER A 409 -37.78 -6.39 -0.83
N LEU A 410 -38.15 -7.38 -0.02
CA LEU A 410 -39.02 -7.23 1.16
C LEU A 410 -38.45 -7.99 2.37
N GLY A 411 -38.50 -7.41 3.57
CA GLY A 411 -38.08 -8.02 4.82
C GLY A 411 -36.59 -8.43 4.83
N MET A 412 -36.31 -9.61 5.42
CA MET A 412 -34.95 -10.12 5.63
C MET A 412 -34.65 -11.38 4.81
N GLY A 413 -33.41 -11.54 4.35
CA GLY A 413 -32.95 -12.80 3.74
C GLY A 413 -31.65 -12.72 2.93
N LYS A 414 -31.14 -13.88 2.55
CA LYS A 414 -30.01 -14.03 1.61
C LYS A 414 -30.46 -13.78 0.16
N GLN A 415 -29.51 -13.55 -0.75
CA GLN A 415 -29.73 -13.39 -2.20
C GLN A 415 -30.48 -14.55 -2.87
N THR A 416 -30.51 -15.73 -2.22
CA THR A 416 -31.23 -16.91 -2.66
C THR A 416 -32.70 -16.95 -2.21
N THR A 417 -33.09 -16.23 -1.16
CA THR A 417 -34.44 -16.31 -0.58
C THR A 417 -35.46 -15.51 -1.41
N PRO A 418 -36.77 -15.85 -1.35
CA PRO A 418 -37.81 -15.11 -2.06
C PRO A 418 -37.83 -13.60 -1.74
N GLN A 419 -37.50 -13.24 -0.49
CA GLN A 419 -37.42 -11.88 0.03
C GLN A 419 -36.47 -10.97 -0.74
N ALA A 420 -35.34 -11.49 -1.23
CA ALA A 420 -34.36 -10.68 -1.94
C ALA A 420 -34.84 -10.29 -3.36
N PHE A 421 -35.70 -11.11 -3.97
CA PHE A 421 -36.18 -10.98 -5.35
C PHE A 421 -35.08 -10.68 -6.39
N LEU A 422 -34.91 -9.42 -6.83
CA LEU A 422 -33.86 -9.00 -7.78
C LEU A 422 -32.67 -8.27 -7.13
N ASN A 423 -32.59 -8.23 -5.81
CA ASN A 423 -31.36 -7.89 -5.11
C ASN A 423 -30.46 -9.14 -5.06
N GLN A 424 -29.42 -9.17 -5.88
CA GLN A 424 -28.44 -10.27 -5.93
C GLN A 424 -27.11 -9.92 -5.27
N ALA A 425 -27.04 -8.82 -4.52
CA ALA A 425 -25.88 -8.45 -3.72
C ALA A 425 -25.57 -9.49 -2.63
N VAL A 426 -24.29 -9.69 -2.33
CA VAL A 426 -23.80 -10.72 -1.39
C VAL A 426 -22.84 -10.07 -0.39
N ALA A 427 -23.00 -10.37 0.90
CA ALA A 427 -22.16 -9.78 1.94
C ALA A 427 -20.68 -10.16 1.74
N GLY A 428 -19.78 -9.20 1.90
CA GLY A 428 -18.34 -9.40 1.69
C GLY A 428 -17.89 -9.59 0.23
N ALA A 429 -18.79 -9.47 -0.75
CA ALA A 429 -18.46 -9.57 -2.18
C ALA A 429 -17.52 -8.45 -2.65
N LYS A 430 -16.72 -8.76 -3.67
CA LYS A 430 -15.74 -7.88 -4.32
C LYS A 430 -16.06 -7.71 -5.80
N SER A 431 -15.31 -6.86 -6.51
CA SER A 431 -15.50 -6.64 -7.96
C SER A 431 -15.57 -7.92 -8.78
N LYS A 432 -14.69 -8.90 -8.48
CA LYS A 432 -14.62 -10.23 -9.14
C LYS A 432 -15.92 -11.05 -9.08
N ASP A 433 -16.82 -10.75 -8.14
CA ASP A 433 -18.03 -11.53 -7.89
C ASP A 433 -19.25 -10.99 -8.68
N LEU A 434 -19.19 -9.72 -9.14
CA LEU A 434 -20.24 -9.07 -9.92
C LEU A 434 -20.67 -9.86 -11.17
N PRO A 435 -19.76 -10.44 -11.98
CA PRO A 435 -20.16 -11.17 -13.17
C PRO A 435 -20.99 -12.42 -12.87
N SER A 436 -20.91 -12.96 -11.65
CA SER A 436 -21.77 -14.07 -11.20
C SER A 436 -23.13 -13.58 -10.71
N GLN A 437 -23.14 -12.50 -9.91
CA GLN A 437 -24.37 -11.87 -9.44
C GLN A 437 -25.26 -11.42 -10.61
N VAL A 438 -24.67 -10.79 -11.63
CA VAL A 438 -25.41 -10.23 -12.76
C VAL A 438 -25.99 -11.30 -13.69
N ARG A 439 -25.26 -12.41 -13.90
CA ARG A 439 -25.78 -13.57 -14.66
C ARG A 439 -26.99 -14.19 -13.94
N THR A 440 -26.92 -14.30 -12.62
CA THR A 440 -28.03 -14.78 -11.78
C THR A 440 -29.22 -13.82 -11.82
N LEU A 441 -28.97 -12.51 -11.74
CA LEU A 441 -30.00 -11.47 -11.85
C LEU A 441 -30.73 -11.53 -13.21
N VAL A 442 -29.99 -11.59 -14.33
CA VAL A 442 -30.59 -11.68 -15.66
C VAL A 442 -31.40 -12.97 -15.84
N ALA A 443 -30.90 -14.11 -15.34
CA ALA A 443 -31.65 -15.37 -15.35
C ALA A 443 -32.96 -15.30 -14.55
N ARG A 444 -32.96 -14.64 -13.37
CA ARG A 444 -34.17 -14.38 -12.58
C ARG A 444 -35.17 -13.50 -13.33
N MET A 445 -34.71 -12.40 -13.95
CA MET A 445 -35.57 -11.50 -14.72
C MET A 445 -36.18 -12.17 -15.96
N LYS A 446 -35.44 -13.04 -16.65
CA LYS A 446 -35.94 -13.81 -17.81
C LYS A 446 -36.98 -14.88 -17.44
N ASN A 447 -36.96 -15.36 -16.19
CA ASN A 447 -37.82 -16.47 -15.73
C ASN A 447 -39.04 -16.03 -14.89
N ASP A 448 -39.15 -14.76 -14.50
CA ASP A 448 -40.28 -14.28 -13.67
C ASP A 448 -41.43 -13.75 -14.54
N SER A 449 -42.60 -14.40 -14.48
CA SER A 449 -43.77 -14.05 -15.28
C SER A 449 -44.37 -12.67 -14.99
N ARG A 450 -43.94 -11.98 -13.92
CA ARG A 450 -44.34 -10.60 -13.60
C ARG A 450 -43.55 -9.56 -14.39
N ILE A 451 -42.46 -9.96 -15.04
CA ILE A 451 -41.54 -9.09 -15.76
C ILE A 451 -41.63 -9.42 -17.25
N ASN A 452 -42.10 -8.49 -18.08
CA ASN A 452 -41.87 -8.61 -19.52
C ASN A 452 -40.44 -8.19 -19.82
N PHE A 453 -39.53 -9.18 -19.85
CA PHE A 453 -38.10 -8.96 -20.00
C PHE A 453 -37.74 -8.09 -21.22
N GLU A 454 -38.48 -8.18 -22.31
CA GLU A 454 -38.24 -7.40 -23.54
C GLU A 454 -38.82 -5.98 -23.46
N SER A 455 -40.03 -5.80 -22.93
CA SER A 455 -40.75 -4.50 -23.03
C SER A 455 -40.65 -3.59 -21.81
N ASP A 456 -40.38 -4.13 -20.63
CA ASP A 456 -40.47 -3.36 -19.38
C ASP A 456 -39.18 -2.61 -19.07
N TRP A 457 -39.30 -1.35 -18.66
CA TRP A 457 -38.15 -0.53 -18.28
C TRP A 457 -37.58 -0.91 -16.93
N LYS A 458 -36.27 -1.14 -16.90
CA LYS A 458 -35.50 -1.62 -15.75
C LYS A 458 -34.55 -0.53 -15.27
N VAL A 459 -34.46 -0.32 -13.96
CA VAL A 459 -33.35 0.39 -13.32
C VAL A 459 -32.50 -0.63 -12.55
N ILE A 460 -31.21 -0.71 -12.86
CA ILE A 460 -30.28 -1.65 -12.23
C ILE A 460 -29.22 -0.86 -11.49
N THR A 461 -29.14 -1.02 -10.17
CA THR A 461 -28.12 -0.34 -9.34
C THR A 461 -26.94 -1.27 -9.06
N LEU A 462 -25.72 -0.81 -9.38
CA LEU A 462 -24.46 -1.53 -9.17
C LEU A 462 -23.58 -0.70 -8.23
N PHE A 463 -23.29 -1.24 -7.05
CA PHE A 463 -22.42 -0.60 -6.05
C PHE A 463 -21.49 -1.63 -5.39
N ILE A 464 -20.19 -1.40 -5.48
CA ILE A 464 -19.14 -2.37 -5.15
C ILE A 464 -17.77 -1.69 -5.04
N GLY A 465 -16.85 -2.28 -4.27
CA GLY A 465 -15.45 -1.87 -4.21
C GLY A 465 -14.93 -1.56 -2.80
N GLY A 466 -15.82 -1.39 -1.81
CA GLY A 466 -15.41 -1.24 -0.42
C GLY A 466 -14.56 -2.42 0.05
N ASN A 467 -15.04 -3.65 -0.19
CA ASN A 467 -14.31 -4.87 0.15
C ASN A 467 -13.02 -5.08 -0.68
N ASP A 468 -12.91 -4.50 -1.88
CA ASP A 468 -11.68 -4.52 -2.69
C ASP A 468 -10.62 -3.58 -2.09
N VAL A 469 -11.04 -2.38 -1.62
CA VAL A 469 -10.16 -1.42 -0.91
C VAL A 469 -9.75 -1.95 0.46
N CYS A 470 -10.67 -2.57 1.21
CA CYS A 470 -10.44 -3.16 2.52
C CYS A 470 -9.34 -4.23 2.58
N ASP A 471 -9.06 -4.91 1.44
CA ASP A 471 -8.06 -5.98 1.32
C ASP A 471 -6.90 -5.63 0.37
N HIS A 472 -6.86 -4.40 -0.16
CA HIS A 472 -5.87 -3.99 -1.14
C HIS A 472 -4.42 -4.19 -0.67
N CYS A 473 -4.15 -3.93 0.61
CA CYS A 473 -2.83 -4.09 1.22
C CYS A 473 -2.36 -5.56 1.36
N TYR A 474 -3.25 -6.54 1.23
CA TYR A 474 -2.89 -7.97 1.20
C TYR A 474 -2.54 -8.47 -0.19
N ASN A 475 -3.15 -7.91 -1.23
CA ASN A 475 -2.89 -8.31 -2.61
C ASN A 475 -3.17 -7.14 -3.57
N SER A 476 -2.21 -6.22 -3.68
CA SER A 476 -2.29 -5.02 -4.52
C SER A 476 -2.45 -5.32 -6.01
N LEU A 477 -2.01 -6.51 -6.44
CA LEU A 477 -2.19 -7.08 -7.77
C LEU A 477 -3.65 -7.46 -8.03
N LEU A 478 -4.21 -8.32 -7.18
CA LEU A 478 -5.58 -8.82 -7.32
C LEU A 478 -6.59 -7.67 -7.25
N TYR A 479 -6.38 -6.76 -6.29
CA TYR A 479 -7.17 -5.56 -6.07
C TYR A 479 -6.51 -4.32 -6.72
N SER A 480 -5.98 -4.48 -7.94
CA SER A 480 -5.47 -3.37 -8.75
C SER A 480 -6.60 -2.67 -9.49
N GLU A 481 -6.39 -1.39 -9.84
CA GLU A 481 -7.29 -0.57 -10.66
C GLU A 481 -7.77 -1.33 -11.91
N LYS A 482 -6.82 -1.91 -12.65
CA LYS A 482 -7.07 -2.68 -13.87
C LYS A 482 -8.00 -3.87 -13.64
N ASN A 483 -7.78 -4.66 -12.59
CA ASN A 483 -8.62 -5.82 -12.30
C ASN A 483 -10.02 -5.39 -11.84
N TYR A 484 -10.09 -4.41 -10.93
CA TYR A 484 -11.36 -3.85 -10.47
C TYR A 484 -12.23 -3.37 -11.64
N VAL A 485 -11.66 -2.54 -12.51
CA VAL A 485 -12.34 -2.00 -13.71
C VAL A 485 -12.68 -3.12 -14.68
N SER A 486 -11.80 -4.11 -14.90
CA SER A 486 -12.07 -5.23 -15.80
C SER A 486 -13.29 -6.07 -15.35
N HIS A 487 -13.48 -6.30 -14.05
CA HIS A 487 -14.65 -7.04 -13.57
C HIS A 487 -15.95 -6.22 -13.67
N VAL A 488 -15.89 -4.91 -13.43
CA VAL A 488 -17.03 -4.02 -13.63
C VAL A 488 -17.37 -3.91 -15.12
N GLN A 489 -16.37 -3.81 -16.00
CA GLN A 489 -16.55 -3.83 -17.45
C GLN A 489 -17.19 -5.14 -17.92
N GLU A 490 -16.70 -6.33 -17.51
CA GLU A 490 -17.33 -7.62 -17.87
C GLU A 490 -18.82 -7.64 -17.47
N THR A 491 -19.13 -7.07 -16.31
CA THR A 491 -20.50 -6.99 -15.78
C THR A 491 -21.39 -6.07 -16.62
N LEU A 492 -20.89 -4.89 -17.00
CA LEU A 492 -21.62 -3.91 -17.81
C LEU A 492 -21.75 -4.37 -19.27
N ASP A 493 -20.71 -4.96 -19.85
CA ASP A 493 -20.72 -5.56 -21.20
C ASP A 493 -21.78 -6.67 -21.28
N TYR A 494 -21.90 -7.50 -20.24
CA TYR A 494 -22.95 -8.53 -20.16
C TYR A 494 -24.37 -7.91 -20.07
N LEU A 495 -24.57 -6.88 -19.25
CA LEU A 495 -25.86 -6.17 -19.18
C LEU A 495 -26.22 -5.49 -20.50
N HIS A 496 -25.27 -4.78 -21.11
CA HIS A 496 -25.43 -4.09 -22.38
C HIS A 496 -25.75 -5.08 -23.52
N LYS A 497 -25.21 -6.31 -23.46
CA LYS A 497 -25.55 -7.37 -24.42
C LYS A 497 -26.92 -8.02 -24.17
N GLU A 498 -27.27 -8.32 -22.92
CA GLU A 498 -28.36 -9.26 -22.60
C GLU A 498 -29.67 -8.61 -22.14
N VAL A 499 -29.66 -7.33 -21.73
CA VAL A 499 -30.82 -6.70 -21.08
C VAL A 499 -31.37 -5.54 -21.92
N PRO A 500 -32.52 -5.68 -22.60
CA PRO A 500 -33.18 -4.58 -23.29
C PRO A 500 -33.84 -3.63 -22.27
N ARG A 501 -34.04 -2.36 -22.69
CA ARG A 501 -34.76 -1.33 -21.93
C ARG A 501 -34.27 -1.16 -20.48
N ALA A 502 -33.01 -0.76 -20.30
CA ALA A 502 -32.43 -0.59 -18.98
C ALA A 502 -31.58 0.67 -18.81
N LEU A 503 -31.76 1.34 -17.67
CA LEU A 503 -30.84 2.36 -17.16
C LEU A 503 -30.02 1.72 -16.03
N VAL A 504 -28.69 1.71 -16.17
CA VAL A 504 -27.80 1.20 -15.13
C VAL A 504 -27.25 2.38 -14.31
N ASN A 505 -27.58 2.41 -13.02
CA ASN A 505 -26.94 3.29 -12.04
C ASN A 505 -25.62 2.66 -11.61
N LEU A 506 -24.50 3.19 -12.10
CA LEU A 506 -23.17 2.81 -11.65
C LEU A 506 -22.75 3.75 -10.52
N ILE A 507 -22.70 3.23 -9.29
CA ILE A 507 -22.37 4.02 -8.10
C ILE A 507 -20.86 3.97 -7.89
N GLU A 508 -20.20 5.12 -7.75
CA GLU A 508 -18.77 5.17 -7.44
C GLU A 508 -18.48 4.56 -6.06
N PRO A 509 -17.33 3.87 -5.88
CA PRO A 509 -16.89 3.42 -4.56
C PRO A 509 -16.86 4.54 -3.54
N LEU A 510 -17.35 4.23 -2.34
CA LEU A 510 -17.25 5.11 -1.17
C LEU A 510 -15.80 5.57 -1.00
N HIS A 511 -15.58 6.89 -0.84
CA HIS A 511 -14.34 7.37 -0.25
C HIS A 511 -14.29 6.93 1.21
N ILE A 512 -13.52 5.87 1.49
CA ILE A 512 -13.65 5.11 2.73
C ILE A 512 -12.75 5.64 3.86
N ILE A 513 -11.74 6.46 3.55
CA ILE A 513 -10.78 6.97 4.56
C ILE A 513 -11.43 7.76 5.71
N PRO A 514 -12.45 8.62 5.50
CA PRO A 514 -13.12 9.34 6.59
C PRO A 514 -13.75 8.44 7.66
N LEU A 515 -14.09 7.18 7.33
CA LEU A 515 -14.59 6.19 8.29
C LEU A 515 -13.66 6.00 9.49
N ARG A 516 -12.35 6.19 9.32
CA ARG A 516 -11.34 6.04 10.38
C ARG A 516 -11.63 6.93 11.59
N GLU A 517 -12.33 8.05 11.41
CA GLU A 517 -12.74 8.94 12.51
C GLU A 517 -13.62 8.23 13.56
N MET A 518 -14.45 7.26 13.15
CA MET A 518 -15.26 6.44 14.06
C MET A 518 -14.41 5.60 15.03
N HIS A 519 -13.14 5.39 14.68
CA HIS A 519 -12.24 4.42 15.31
C HIS A 519 -11.03 5.05 16.01
N THR A 520 -10.83 6.36 15.87
CA THR A 520 -9.74 7.11 16.53
C THR A 520 -10.08 7.64 17.92
N ASP A 521 -11.37 7.85 18.24
CA ASP A 521 -11.82 8.33 19.56
C ASP A 521 -12.53 7.20 20.33
N ALA A 522 -11.87 6.69 21.37
CA ALA A 522 -12.41 5.65 22.24
C ALA A 522 -13.76 6.02 22.90
N SER A 523 -14.07 7.32 23.04
CA SER A 523 -15.33 7.79 23.62
C SER A 523 -16.56 7.53 22.73
N VAL A 524 -16.34 7.24 21.43
CA VAL A 524 -17.39 6.82 20.47
C VAL A 524 -17.81 5.36 20.71
N LYS A 525 -16.97 4.58 21.40
CA LYS A 525 -17.21 3.18 21.81
C LYS A 525 -17.48 2.23 20.64
N CYS A 526 -16.77 2.42 19.53
CA CYS A 526 -16.82 1.52 18.39
C CYS A 526 -15.86 0.34 18.56
N PRO A 527 -16.23 -0.87 18.10
CA PRO A 527 -15.38 -2.06 18.21
C PRO A 527 -14.26 -2.01 17.15
N THR A 528 -13.25 -1.15 17.35
CA THR A 528 -12.18 -0.92 16.37
C THR A 528 -11.43 -2.20 15.99
N TRP A 529 -11.25 -3.14 16.92
CA TRP A 529 -10.63 -4.44 16.61
C TRP A 529 -11.50 -5.31 15.69
N LEU A 530 -12.83 -5.23 15.76
CA LEU A 530 -13.73 -5.92 14.84
C LEU A 530 -13.54 -5.38 13.43
N VAL A 531 -13.44 -4.05 13.27
CA VAL A 531 -13.22 -3.43 11.96
C VAL A 531 -11.77 -3.64 11.47
N ASN A 532 -10.79 -3.89 12.34
CA ASN A 532 -9.50 -4.44 11.93
C ASN A 532 -9.63 -5.83 11.29
N ILE A 533 -10.59 -6.66 11.70
CA ILE A 533 -10.87 -7.93 11.00
C ILE A 533 -11.53 -7.65 9.65
N LEU A 534 -12.54 -6.77 9.57
CA LEU A 534 -13.30 -6.55 8.33
C LEU A 534 -12.56 -5.74 7.27
N CYS A 535 -11.89 -4.66 7.67
CA CYS A 535 -11.30 -3.65 6.79
C CYS A 535 -9.91 -3.16 7.26
N PRO A 536 -8.94 -4.08 7.46
CA PRO A 536 -7.62 -3.81 8.04
C PRO A 536 -6.83 -2.74 7.27
N CYS A 537 -6.90 -2.74 5.94
CA CYS A 537 -6.16 -1.79 5.12
C CYS A 537 -6.62 -0.34 5.32
N VAL A 538 -7.82 -0.10 5.86
CA VAL A 538 -8.33 1.24 6.19
C VAL A 538 -7.96 1.64 7.62
N ILE A 539 -8.15 0.74 8.59
CA ILE A 539 -8.01 1.09 10.02
C ILE A 539 -6.54 1.01 10.50
N LEU A 540 -5.77 0.01 10.08
CA LEU A 540 -4.42 -0.26 10.61
C LEU A 540 -3.32 0.76 10.23
N PRO A 541 -3.32 1.42 9.05
CA PRO A 541 -2.28 2.39 8.71
C PRO A 541 -2.24 3.57 9.69
N LYS A 542 -1.04 4.02 10.07
CA LYS A 542 -0.87 5.25 10.88
C LYS A 542 -1.38 6.47 10.09
N PRO A 543 -1.90 7.52 10.76
CA PRO A 543 -2.14 8.82 10.13
C PRO A 543 -0.90 9.31 9.36
N ASN A 544 -1.11 9.92 8.20
CA ASN A 544 -0.05 10.46 7.33
C ASN A 544 1.03 9.44 6.88
N SER A 545 0.76 8.13 6.96
CA SER A 545 1.68 7.10 6.47
C SER A 545 1.57 6.87 4.96
N GLU A 546 2.66 6.42 4.35
CA GLU A 546 2.70 6.00 2.94
C GLU A 546 1.64 4.91 2.63
N ALA A 547 1.42 3.97 3.56
CA ALA A 547 0.38 2.95 3.42
C ALA A 547 -1.05 3.54 3.36
N LEU A 548 -1.30 4.64 4.08
CA LEU A 548 -2.57 5.35 4.02
C LEU A 548 -2.71 6.18 2.72
N GLN A 549 -1.62 6.81 2.25
CA GLN A 549 -1.62 7.49 0.95
C GLN A 549 -1.86 6.51 -0.20
N LEU A 550 -1.19 5.35 -0.16
CA LEU A 550 -1.36 4.27 -1.13
C LEU A 550 -2.81 3.74 -1.17
N LEU A 551 -3.52 3.78 -0.05
CA LEU A 551 -4.95 3.46 0.06
C LEU A 551 -5.84 4.55 -0.54
N GLU A 552 -5.54 5.83 -0.26
CA GLU A 552 -6.23 6.97 -0.89
C GLU A 552 -6.11 6.86 -2.41
N ASP A 553 -4.88 6.69 -2.92
CA ASP A 553 -4.59 6.63 -4.34
C ASP A 553 -5.36 5.53 -5.07
N ILE A 554 -5.49 4.32 -4.48
CA ILE A 554 -6.29 3.24 -5.12
C ILE A 554 -7.79 3.53 -5.07
N ASN A 555 -8.31 4.04 -3.95
CA ASN A 555 -9.73 4.35 -3.81
C ASN A 555 -10.14 5.46 -4.79
N ARG A 556 -9.28 6.47 -4.99
CA ARG A 556 -9.43 7.50 -6.04
C ARG A 556 -9.23 6.97 -7.46
N SER A 557 -8.31 6.04 -7.67
CA SER A 557 -8.13 5.42 -8.99
C SER A 557 -9.36 4.61 -9.41
N TYR A 558 -10.00 3.87 -8.50
CA TYR A 558 -11.25 3.16 -8.80
C TYR A 558 -12.37 4.13 -9.19
N GLN A 559 -12.56 5.23 -8.44
CA GLN A 559 -13.54 6.26 -8.77
C GLN A 559 -13.28 6.85 -10.17
N ARG A 560 -12.02 7.23 -10.46
CA ARG A 560 -11.62 7.77 -11.75
C ARG A 560 -11.83 6.78 -12.90
N ALA A 561 -11.41 5.54 -12.74
CA ALA A 561 -11.42 4.57 -13.82
C ALA A 561 -12.84 4.05 -14.15
N LEU A 562 -13.77 4.05 -13.20
CA LEU A 562 -15.21 3.89 -13.53
C LEU A 562 -15.74 5.07 -14.35
N HIS A 563 -15.35 6.30 -13.99
CA HIS A 563 -15.75 7.49 -14.73
C HIS A 563 -15.22 7.45 -16.17
N GLU A 564 -13.95 7.11 -16.36
CA GLU A 564 -13.32 6.92 -17.68
C GLU A 564 -13.99 5.80 -18.50
N LEU A 565 -14.35 4.67 -17.86
CA LEU A 565 -15.06 3.56 -18.50
C LEU A 565 -16.43 4.00 -19.06
N VAL A 566 -17.14 4.91 -18.39
CA VAL A 566 -18.44 5.43 -18.87
C VAL A 566 -18.27 6.60 -19.85
N GLU A 567 -17.31 7.49 -19.64
CA GLU A 567 -16.96 8.58 -20.59
C GLU A 567 -16.47 8.05 -21.95
N SER A 568 -16.09 6.77 -22.05
CA SER A 568 -15.83 6.10 -23.32
C SER A 568 -17.04 6.05 -24.27
N SER A 569 -18.26 6.25 -23.75
CA SER A 569 -19.56 6.09 -24.44
C SER A 569 -19.87 4.67 -24.96
N GLN A 570 -19.10 3.65 -24.57
CA GLN A 570 -19.23 2.29 -25.13
C GLN A 570 -20.60 1.61 -24.87
N TYR A 571 -21.37 2.11 -23.90
CA TYR A 571 -22.68 1.56 -23.52
C TYR A 571 -23.87 2.33 -24.12
N ASP A 572 -23.62 3.42 -24.85
CA ASP A 572 -24.65 4.30 -25.43
C ASP A 572 -24.89 4.02 -26.91
N THR A 573 -24.49 2.84 -27.38
CA THR A 573 -24.61 2.39 -28.78
C THR A 573 -26.04 2.06 -29.22
N ARG A 574 -26.99 2.01 -28.28
CA ARG A 574 -28.41 1.73 -28.52
C ARG A 574 -29.29 2.65 -27.70
N SER A 575 -30.39 3.11 -28.29
CA SER A 575 -31.27 4.10 -27.65
C SER A 575 -32.03 3.57 -26.43
N ASP A 576 -32.08 2.25 -26.24
CA ASP A 576 -32.82 1.59 -25.16
C ASP A 576 -31.97 1.22 -23.92
N PHE A 577 -30.69 1.61 -23.90
CA PHE A 577 -29.79 1.33 -22.79
C PHE A 577 -28.80 2.47 -22.56
N THR A 578 -28.40 2.68 -21.30
CA THR A 578 -27.31 3.60 -20.94
C THR A 578 -26.77 3.24 -19.56
N VAL A 579 -25.51 3.56 -19.30
CA VAL A 579 -24.88 3.48 -17.98
C VAL A 579 -24.63 4.91 -17.48
N VAL A 580 -25.13 5.23 -16.30
CA VAL A 580 -25.00 6.56 -15.68
C VAL A 580 -24.21 6.44 -14.38
N ILE A 581 -23.05 7.09 -14.33
CA ILE A 581 -22.28 7.30 -13.10
C ILE A 581 -23.10 8.16 -12.14
N GLN A 582 -23.20 7.72 -10.88
CA GLN A 582 -23.78 8.49 -9.78
C GLN A 582 -22.65 8.77 -8.75
N PRO A 583 -21.95 9.91 -8.84
CA PRO A 583 -20.69 10.12 -8.13
C PRO A 583 -20.86 10.65 -6.69
N PHE A 584 -22.07 10.64 -6.12
CA PHE A 584 -22.33 11.27 -4.83
C PHE A 584 -21.50 10.69 -3.66
N PHE A 585 -20.90 9.51 -3.80
CA PHE A 585 -19.96 8.92 -2.84
C PHE A 585 -18.48 9.29 -3.05
N ARG A 586 -18.15 10.12 -4.06
CA ARG A 586 -16.78 10.51 -4.36
C ARG A 586 -16.11 11.24 -3.20
N GLU A 587 -16.84 12.14 -2.54
CA GLU A 587 -16.42 12.78 -1.27
C GLU A 587 -17.42 12.45 -0.15
N ILE A 588 -16.94 12.12 1.04
CA ILE A 588 -17.78 11.81 2.21
C ILE A 588 -17.56 12.83 3.33
N VAL A 589 -18.65 13.28 3.96
CA VAL A 589 -18.62 13.98 5.25
C VAL A 589 -19.22 13.08 6.32
N VAL A 590 -18.39 12.74 7.31
CA VAL A 590 -18.81 12.01 8.50
C VAL A 590 -19.74 12.91 9.33
N PRO A 591 -20.93 12.43 9.71
CA PRO A 591 -21.86 13.22 10.52
C PRO A 591 -21.32 13.38 11.94
N ARG A 592 -21.56 14.53 12.57
CA ARG A 592 -21.05 14.86 13.91
C ARG A 592 -22.18 15.22 14.87
N LEU A 593 -21.97 14.89 16.14
CA LEU A 593 -22.75 15.37 17.27
C LEU A 593 -22.41 16.86 17.58
N PRO A 594 -23.21 17.57 18.38
CA PRO A 594 -22.94 18.96 18.77
C PRO A 594 -21.62 19.18 19.53
N ASP A 595 -21.03 18.12 20.09
CA ASP A 595 -19.72 18.13 20.75
C ASP A 595 -18.53 17.89 19.79
N GLY A 596 -18.81 17.73 18.49
CA GLY A 596 -17.81 17.51 17.43
C GLY A 596 -17.43 16.05 17.19
N ARG A 597 -17.86 15.11 18.05
CA ARG A 597 -17.55 13.69 17.88
C ARG A 597 -18.41 13.08 16.76
N PRO A 598 -17.93 12.02 16.07
CA PRO A 598 -18.72 11.32 15.06
C PRO A 598 -20.06 10.77 15.60
N ASP A 599 -21.15 10.97 14.85
CA ASP A 599 -22.49 10.50 15.21
C ASP A 599 -22.69 9.02 14.83
N ARG A 600 -22.46 8.14 15.82
CA ARG A 600 -22.66 6.69 15.71
C ARG A 600 -24.08 6.29 15.28
N SER A 601 -25.11 7.12 15.42
CA SER A 601 -26.48 6.76 15.01
C SER A 601 -26.67 6.59 13.50
N PHE A 602 -25.69 6.99 12.69
CA PHE A 602 -25.62 6.70 11.25
C PHE A 602 -25.02 5.33 10.90
N PHE A 603 -24.50 4.60 11.89
CA PHE A 603 -23.86 3.30 11.71
C PHE A 603 -24.62 2.19 12.46
N SER A 604 -24.46 0.96 11.98
CA SER A 604 -24.92 -0.26 12.66
C SER A 604 -24.07 -0.54 13.92
N ALA A 605 -24.40 -1.59 14.67
CA ALA A 605 -23.71 -1.92 15.93
C ALA A 605 -22.17 -2.05 15.81
N ASP A 606 -21.68 -2.48 14.65
CA ASP A 606 -20.26 -2.68 14.35
C ASP A 606 -19.48 -1.39 14.03
N CYS A 607 -20.16 -0.23 13.96
CA CYS A 607 -19.62 1.04 13.46
C CYS A 607 -19.03 1.01 12.04
N PHE A 608 -19.36 0.00 11.23
CA PHE A 608 -18.83 -0.17 9.88
C PHE A 608 -19.96 -0.19 8.84
N HIS A 609 -20.99 -1.00 9.05
CA HIS A 609 -22.19 -0.97 8.23
C HIS A 609 -23.05 0.26 8.56
N LEU A 610 -23.91 0.65 7.61
CA LEU A 610 -24.67 1.89 7.66
C LEU A 610 -26.11 1.65 8.14
N SER A 611 -26.54 2.40 9.16
CA SER A 611 -27.87 2.30 9.76
C SER A 611 -28.97 2.82 8.83
N GLN A 612 -30.23 2.57 9.17
CA GLN A 612 -31.39 3.10 8.43
C GLN A 612 -31.35 4.63 8.23
N LYS A 613 -30.73 5.38 9.14
CA LYS A 613 -30.53 6.83 9.06
C LYS A 613 -29.59 7.21 7.90
N ALA A 614 -28.47 6.50 7.76
CA ALA A 614 -27.53 6.68 6.64
C ALA A 614 -28.12 6.16 5.32
N GLN A 615 -28.73 4.98 5.33
CA GLN A 615 -29.39 4.37 4.16
C GLN A 615 -30.45 5.30 3.55
N THR A 616 -31.21 6.00 4.38
CA THR A 616 -32.16 7.04 3.97
C THR A 616 -31.50 8.20 3.22
N GLN A 617 -30.35 8.69 3.70
CA GLN A 617 -29.59 9.76 3.02
C GLN A 617 -28.97 9.27 1.70
N MET A 618 -28.53 8.00 1.64
CA MET A 618 -28.02 7.38 0.41
C MET A 618 -29.14 7.27 -0.65
N ALA A 619 -30.34 6.88 -0.25
CA ALA A 619 -31.51 6.80 -1.14
C ALA A 619 -31.93 8.19 -1.67
N ARG A 620 -31.97 9.20 -0.79
CA ARG A 620 -32.23 10.61 -1.16
C ARG A 620 -31.19 11.15 -2.14
N SER A 621 -29.92 10.89 -1.87
CA SER A 621 -28.81 11.32 -2.74
C SER A 621 -28.88 10.65 -4.09
N LEU A 622 -29.04 9.32 -4.17
CA LEU A 622 -29.17 8.59 -5.43
C LEU A 622 -30.35 9.11 -6.28
N TRP A 623 -31.52 9.30 -5.69
CA TRP A 623 -32.67 9.85 -6.39
C TRP A 623 -32.39 11.25 -6.95
N ASN A 624 -31.82 12.14 -6.13
CA ASN A 624 -31.47 13.48 -6.56
C ASN A 624 -30.41 13.47 -7.69
N ASN A 625 -29.43 12.56 -7.60
CA ASN A 625 -28.36 12.39 -8.58
C ASN A 625 -28.90 11.83 -9.91
N MET A 626 -29.90 10.94 -9.88
CA MET A 626 -30.64 10.47 -11.05
C MET A 626 -31.42 11.60 -11.77
N LEU A 627 -31.81 12.67 -11.07
CA LEU A 627 -32.48 13.85 -11.64
C LEU A 627 -31.52 15.01 -11.97
N GLU A 628 -30.24 14.91 -11.62
CA GLU A 628 -29.20 15.90 -11.91
C GLU A 628 -28.57 15.68 -13.30
N PRO A 629 -28.43 16.74 -14.13
CA PRO A 629 -27.87 16.61 -15.47
C PRO A 629 -26.40 16.18 -15.41
N LEU A 630 -25.96 15.39 -16.40
CA LEU A 630 -24.56 14.97 -16.51
C LEU A 630 -23.64 16.19 -16.67
N GLY A 631 -22.42 16.08 -16.15
CA GLY A 631 -21.50 17.21 -15.98
C GLY A 631 -21.79 18.12 -14.77
N ASN A 632 -22.97 18.03 -14.14
CA ASN A 632 -23.33 18.79 -12.94
C ASN A 632 -24.08 17.93 -11.91
N LYS A 633 -23.62 16.69 -11.72
CA LYS A 633 -24.07 15.79 -10.66
C LYS A 633 -23.36 16.10 -9.35
N THR A 634 -24.09 16.05 -8.24
CA THR A 634 -23.55 16.11 -6.89
C THR A 634 -22.57 14.96 -6.67
N SER A 635 -21.32 15.28 -6.29
CA SER A 635 -20.26 14.29 -6.05
C SER A 635 -19.88 14.13 -4.57
N LYS A 636 -20.71 14.64 -3.65
CA LYS A 636 -20.42 14.70 -2.22
C LYS A 636 -21.62 14.22 -1.41
N GLN A 637 -21.41 13.22 -0.55
CA GLN A 637 -22.39 12.76 0.43
C GLN A 637 -22.10 13.43 1.76
N ASP A 638 -23.00 14.33 2.15
CA ASP A 638 -23.07 14.82 3.51
C ASP A 638 -24.19 14.06 4.22
N PHE A 639 -23.85 13.23 5.20
CA PHE A 639 -24.85 12.47 5.96
C PHE A 639 -25.62 13.35 6.97
N SER A 640 -25.07 14.51 7.34
CA SER A 640 -25.71 15.47 8.25
C SER A 640 -26.64 16.46 7.55
N ALA A 641 -26.59 16.55 6.21
CA ALA A 641 -27.40 17.48 5.44
C ALA A 641 -28.90 17.11 5.43
N ASP A 642 -29.76 18.13 5.40
CA ASP A 642 -31.20 17.96 5.15
C ASP A 642 -31.46 17.81 3.64
N ILE A 643 -31.24 16.59 3.13
CA ILE A 643 -31.44 16.27 1.73
C ILE A 643 -32.93 16.09 1.45
N ASN A 644 -33.53 17.09 0.81
CA ASN A 644 -34.90 17.05 0.31
C ASN A 644 -34.95 16.37 -1.08
N LEU A 645 -36.01 15.61 -1.38
CA LEU A 645 -36.17 14.93 -2.67
C LEU A 645 -36.53 15.93 -3.78
N LYS A 646 -35.81 15.86 -4.89
CA LYS A 646 -36.10 16.62 -6.10
C LYS A 646 -37.32 16.04 -6.83
N CYS A 647 -38.12 16.91 -7.42
CA CYS A 647 -39.21 16.53 -8.31
C CYS A 647 -38.80 16.71 -9.78
N PRO A 648 -39.21 15.78 -10.68
CA PRO A 648 -39.23 16.07 -12.11
C PRO A 648 -40.10 17.30 -12.40
N THR A 649 -39.76 18.06 -13.43
CA THR A 649 -40.51 19.27 -13.82
C THR A 649 -41.09 19.11 -15.22
N LYS A 650 -42.10 19.91 -15.58
CA LYS A 650 -42.70 19.87 -16.93
C LYS A 650 -41.69 20.13 -18.06
N SER A 651 -40.60 20.86 -17.79
CA SER A 651 -39.50 21.11 -18.72
C SER A 651 -38.34 20.11 -18.61
N SER A 652 -38.34 19.23 -17.59
CA SER A 652 -37.35 18.18 -17.36
C SER A 652 -38.01 16.98 -16.66
N PRO A 653 -38.92 16.24 -17.34
CA PRO A 653 -39.69 15.17 -16.71
C PRO A 653 -38.94 13.81 -16.65
N TYR A 654 -37.78 13.73 -17.28
CA TYR A 654 -37.03 12.48 -17.49
C TYR A 654 -35.91 12.27 -16.47
N ILE A 655 -35.57 11.01 -16.22
CA ILE A 655 -34.31 10.63 -15.56
C ILE A 655 -33.13 11.10 -16.42
N ARG A 656 -32.08 11.66 -15.80
CA ARG A 656 -30.99 12.31 -16.53
C ARG A 656 -29.97 11.31 -17.09
N THR A 657 -29.78 11.43 -18.40
CA THR A 657 -28.84 10.67 -19.24
C THR A 657 -28.01 11.67 -20.06
N TYR A 658 -26.96 11.25 -20.76
CA TYR A 658 -26.09 12.19 -21.50
C TYR A 658 -26.90 13.03 -22.51
N ASN A 659 -27.73 12.36 -23.31
CA ASN A 659 -28.50 12.93 -24.40
C ASN A 659 -29.48 14.00 -23.89
N ASN A 660 -30.34 13.67 -22.91
CA ASN A 660 -31.29 14.62 -22.33
C ASN A 660 -30.66 15.63 -21.34
N SER A 661 -29.35 15.57 -21.12
CA SER A 661 -28.57 16.60 -20.41
C SER A 661 -27.86 17.57 -21.38
N ASN A 662 -27.94 17.34 -22.70
CA ASN A 662 -27.06 17.95 -23.72
C ASN A 662 -25.56 17.76 -23.38
N TYR A 663 -25.23 16.66 -22.72
CA TYR A 663 -23.86 16.33 -22.33
C TYR A 663 -23.18 15.60 -23.48
N VAL A 664 -22.08 16.18 -23.94
CA VAL A 664 -21.15 15.53 -24.87
C VAL A 664 -20.06 14.91 -24.00
N TYR A 665 -19.98 13.58 -23.98
CA TYR A 665 -18.85 12.86 -23.40
C TYR A 665 -17.54 13.48 -23.92
N ALA A 666 -16.51 13.55 -23.08
CA ALA A 666 -15.23 14.14 -23.47
C ALA A 666 -14.55 13.42 -24.67
N GLY A 667 -15.12 12.27 -25.06
CA GLY A 667 -14.48 11.25 -25.86
C GLY A 667 -13.52 10.46 -24.98
N PRO A 668 -13.14 9.22 -25.38
CA PRO A 668 -11.92 8.66 -24.85
C PRO A 668 -10.78 9.63 -25.17
N SER A 669 -9.95 9.96 -24.17
CA SER A 669 -8.61 10.50 -24.42
C SER A 669 -7.99 9.65 -25.54
N PRO A 670 -7.57 10.24 -26.67
CA PRO A 670 -7.29 9.47 -27.88
C PRO A 670 -6.25 8.42 -27.57
N THR A 671 -6.69 7.16 -27.52
CA THR A 671 -5.82 6.04 -27.21
C THR A 671 -4.72 6.07 -28.28
N PRO A 672 -3.43 6.19 -27.91
CA PRO A 672 -2.38 6.17 -28.90
C PRO A 672 -2.56 4.92 -29.76
N GLY A 673 -2.65 5.12 -31.08
CA GLY A 673 -2.77 4.00 -32.02
C GLY A 673 -1.66 2.99 -31.72
N PRO A 674 -1.92 1.67 -31.91
CA PRO A 674 -1.02 0.61 -31.46
C PRO A 674 0.41 0.92 -31.89
N ILE A 675 1.33 1.05 -30.91
CA ILE A 675 2.67 1.61 -31.11
C ILE A 675 3.38 0.78 -32.20
N THR A 676 3.50 1.36 -33.39
CA THR A 676 4.02 0.66 -34.58
C THR A 676 5.54 0.66 -34.62
N ASN A 677 6.18 1.55 -33.85
CA ASN A 677 7.61 1.81 -33.85
C ASN A 677 8.01 2.60 -32.59
N TRP A 678 9.30 2.62 -32.25
CA TRP A 678 9.87 3.31 -31.09
C TRP A 678 10.68 4.55 -31.51
N GLY A 679 10.12 5.32 -32.46
CA GLY A 679 10.67 6.59 -32.91
C GLY A 679 10.11 7.79 -32.16
N SER A 680 10.73 8.94 -32.36
CA SER A 680 10.40 10.21 -31.71
C SER A 680 10.18 11.30 -32.75
N ASP A 681 9.35 12.28 -32.36
CA ASP A 681 9.14 13.49 -33.11
C ASP A 681 10.21 14.52 -32.74
N PHE A 682 10.50 15.46 -33.64
CA PHE A 682 11.65 16.35 -33.51
C PHE A 682 11.28 17.77 -33.92
N SER A 683 11.29 18.68 -32.95
CA SER A 683 10.76 20.05 -33.05
C SER A 683 11.84 21.14 -32.96
N CYS A 684 13.11 20.77 -32.87
CA CYS A 684 14.21 21.73 -32.71
C CYS A 684 14.41 22.57 -33.98
N MET A 685 14.53 23.90 -33.79
CA MET A 685 14.66 24.86 -34.89
C MET A 685 16.11 25.26 -35.17
N ASP A 686 16.92 25.43 -34.12
CA ASP A 686 18.34 25.77 -34.24
C ASP A 686 19.18 24.50 -34.47
N LEU A 687 19.49 24.22 -35.73
CA LEU A 687 20.19 23.01 -36.18
C LEU A 687 21.57 23.27 -36.80
N GLU A 688 21.97 24.54 -36.92
CA GLU A 688 23.17 24.93 -37.65
C GLU A 688 24.47 24.52 -36.90
N PRO A 689 25.58 24.27 -37.62
CA PRO A 689 26.90 24.11 -37.02
C PRO A 689 27.41 25.41 -36.39
N SER A 690 28.50 25.36 -35.65
CA SER A 690 29.20 26.58 -35.22
C SER A 690 29.76 27.34 -36.43
N ASP A 691 29.70 28.68 -36.42
CA ASP A 691 30.23 29.55 -37.49
C ASP A 691 31.66 29.21 -37.91
N THR A 692 32.45 28.73 -36.95
CA THR A 692 33.75 28.11 -37.15
C THR A 692 33.82 26.82 -36.33
N VAL A 693 34.42 25.76 -36.89
CA VAL A 693 34.65 24.50 -36.18
C VAL A 693 35.31 24.79 -34.81
N PRO A 694 34.67 24.45 -33.67
CA PRO A 694 35.15 24.89 -32.38
C PRO A 694 36.50 24.25 -32.05
N THR A 695 37.37 25.00 -31.36
CA THR A 695 38.66 24.52 -30.85
C THR A 695 38.57 24.01 -29.40
N SER A 696 37.44 24.26 -28.73
CA SER A 696 37.19 23.91 -27.34
C SER A 696 35.91 23.08 -27.24
N VAL A 697 35.96 21.98 -26.50
CA VAL A 697 34.84 21.06 -26.26
C VAL A 697 33.70 21.76 -25.51
N HIS A 698 34.03 22.79 -24.73
CA HIS A 698 33.10 23.62 -24.00
C HIS A 698 32.24 24.53 -24.89
N LYS A 699 32.53 24.58 -26.20
CA LYS A 699 31.77 25.31 -27.24
C LYS A 699 31.22 24.39 -28.32
N LEU A 700 31.14 23.08 -28.05
CA LEU A 700 30.71 22.08 -29.03
C LEU A 700 29.18 22.10 -29.19
N ARG A 701 28.67 22.47 -30.39
CA ARG A 701 27.26 22.33 -30.74
C ARG A 701 26.99 20.90 -31.26
N PRO A 702 25.75 20.38 -31.18
CA PRO A 702 25.45 19.03 -31.69
C PRO A 702 25.78 18.81 -33.18
N ALA A 703 25.64 19.84 -34.01
CA ALA A 703 25.96 19.81 -35.44
C ALA A 703 27.47 19.73 -35.73
N ASP A 704 28.34 20.13 -34.79
CA ASP A 704 29.79 20.06 -34.95
C ASP A 704 30.35 18.63 -34.82
N ILE A 705 29.58 17.71 -34.21
CA ILE A 705 29.99 16.31 -34.04
C ILE A 705 29.97 15.59 -35.39
N MET A 706 31.13 15.10 -35.82
CA MET A 706 31.30 14.39 -37.09
C MET A 706 31.25 12.87 -36.91
N VAL A 707 31.64 12.36 -35.75
CA VAL A 707 31.79 10.92 -35.49
C VAL A 707 31.22 10.53 -34.13
N VAL A 708 30.41 9.47 -34.10
CA VAL A 708 29.98 8.78 -32.87
C VAL A 708 30.66 7.42 -32.74
N ALA A 709 30.95 7.02 -31.50
CA ALA A 709 31.49 5.71 -31.16
C ALA A 709 30.96 5.25 -29.79
N ALA A 710 31.05 3.95 -29.50
CA ALA A 710 30.66 3.44 -28.19
C ALA A 710 31.47 2.23 -27.72
N LEU A 711 31.72 2.21 -26.42
CA LEU A 711 32.36 1.11 -25.67
C LEU A 711 31.36 0.57 -24.64
N GLY A 712 31.38 -0.73 -24.36
CA GLY A 712 30.50 -1.32 -23.35
C GLY A 712 30.21 -2.80 -23.50
N ASP A 713 29.05 -3.19 -22.96
CA ASP A 713 28.58 -4.57 -22.88
C ASP A 713 27.42 -4.90 -23.85
N SER A 714 26.64 -5.94 -23.54
CA SER A 714 25.51 -6.38 -24.36
C SER A 714 24.40 -5.33 -24.54
N LEU A 715 24.25 -4.36 -23.62
CA LEU A 715 23.28 -3.27 -23.79
C LEU A 715 23.77 -2.23 -24.82
N THR A 716 25.08 -2.03 -24.93
CA THR A 716 25.68 -1.19 -25.99
C THR A 716 25.77 -1.93 -27.33
N VAL A 717 25.82 -3.27 -27.32
CA VAL A 717 25.66 -4.12 -28.52
C VAL A 717 24.21 -4.15 -29.03
N GLY A 718 23.21 -4.02 -28.16
CA GLY A 718 21.80 -4.25 -28.50
C GLY A 718 21.45 -5.74 -28.62
N THR A 719 22.06 -6.59 -27.80
CA THR A 719 21.76 -8.03 -27.73
C THR A 719 20.29 -8.24 -27.39
N GLY A 720 19.57 -9.00 -28.22
CA GLY A 720 18.19 -9.39 -27.93
C GLY A 720 17.14 -8.27 -28.02
N ALA A 721 17.49 -7.03 -28.37
CA ALA A 721 16.60 -5.87 -28.31
C ALA A 721 15.26 -6.05 -29.07
N LYS A 722 15.29 -6.72 -30.24
CA LYS A 722 14.09 -7.05 -31.05
C LYS A 722 13.66 -8.52 -30.96
N ALA A 723 14.17 -9.28 -29.98
CA ALA A 723 13.89 -10.71 -29.87
C ALA A 723 12.42 -10.98 -29.51
N LYS A 724 11.74 -11.79 -30.32
CA LYS A 724 10.34 -12.24 -30.06
C LYS A 724 10.25 -13.62 -29.41
N ASN A 725 11.37 -14.34 -29.33
CA ASN A 725 11.50 -15.66 -28.72
C ASN A 725 12.98 -15.93 -28.39
N ILE A 726 13.25 -16.98 -27.61
CA ILE A 726 14.60 -17.34 -27.12
C ILE A 726 15.61 -17.56 -28.26
N LEU A 727 15.18 -18.09 -29.42
CA LEU A 727 16.06 -18.27 -30.58
C LEU A 727 16.58 -16.93 -31.14
N GLY A 728 15.81 -15.85 -30.97
CA GLY A 728 16.21 -14.50 -31.38
C GLY A 728 17.06 -13.74 -30.37
N LEU A 729 17.33 -14.30 -29.18
CA LEU A 729 18.05 -13.63 -28.09
C LEU A 729 19.54 -13.41 -28.42
N ASN A 730 20.20 -14.42 -28.99
CA ASN A 730 21.63 -14.40 -29.35
C ASN A 730 21.95 -13.49 -30.56
N ARG A 731 21.00 -12.65 -30.99
CA ARG A 731 21.18 -11.71 -32.11
C ARG A 731 21.52 -10.32 -31.59
N GLU A 732 22.60 -9.77 -32.13
CA GLU A 732 23.04 -8.40 -31.89
C GLU A 732 22.27 -7.44 -32.81
N TYR A 733 21.39 -6.61 -32.27
CA TYR A 733 20.62 -5.60 -33.01
C TYR A 733 21.29 -4.23 -32.90
N LYS A 734 22.55 -4.15 -33.35
CA LYS A 734 23.43 -2.98 -33.22
C LYS A 734 22.82 -1.70 -33.81
N GLY A 735 21.99 -1.84 -34.84
CA GLY A 735 21.26 -0.74 -35.50
C GLY A 735 20.28 0.01 -34.61
N VAL A 736 19.80 -0.60 -33.51
CA VAL A 736 18.91 0.05 -32.52
C VAL A 736 19.53 0.20 -31.13
N SER A 737 20.85 0.02 -31.02
CA SER A 737 21.57 0.34 -29.80
C SER A 737 21.36 1.81 -29.43
N TRP A 738 21.05 2.10 -28.16
CA TRP A 738 20.56 3.40 -27.71
C TRP A 738 21.62 4.49 -27.89
N SER A 739 22.88 4.15 -27.67
CA SER A 739 24.04 5.05 -27.73
C SER A 739 24.69 5.14 -29.12
N ILE A 740 24.51 4.14 -29.99
CA ILE A 740 25.31 4.03 -31.23
C ILE A 740 24.59 3.43 -32.46
N GLY A 741 23.32 3.05 -32.33
CA GLY A 741 22.51 2.55 -33.45
C GLY A 741 22.14 3.66 -34.44
N GLY A 742 22.00 3.31 -35.73
CA GLY A 742 21.66 4.24 -36.79
C GLY A 742 20.74 3.64 -37.87
N ASP A 743 19.98 2.60 -37.53
CA ASP A 743 18.92 2.05 -38.39
C ASP A 743 17.81 3.08 -38.63
N LYS A 744 17.24 3.07 -39.84
CA LYS A 744 16.13 3.93 -40.27
C LYS A 744 16.36 5.43 -39.94
N THR A 745 15.30 6.12 -39.56
CA THR A 745 15.20 7.55 -39.24
C THR A 745 14.60 7.72 -37.84
N LEU A 746 14.81 8.89 -37.24
CA LEU A 746 14.40 9.21 -35.86
C LEU A 746 12.91 8.99 -35.59
N ASP A 747 12.05 9.30 -36.56
CA ASP A 747 10.60 9.12 -36.52
C ASP A 747 10.15 7.65 -36.36
N THR A 748 11.04 6.69 -36.64
CA THR A 748 10.78 5.24 -36.54
C THR A 748 11.66 4.52 -35.51
N VAL A 749 12.87 5.02 -35.24
CA VAL A 749 13.85 4.41 -34.32
C VAL A 749 14.59 5.53 -33.60
N THR A 750 14.43 5.65 -32.28
CA THR A 750 15.18 6.64 -31.50
C THR A 750 16.47 6.06 -30.94
N THR A 751 17.59 6.68 -31.32
CA THR A 751 18.96 6.41 -30.86
C THR A 751 19.72 7.73 -30.86
N LEU A 752 20.78 7.85 -30.05
CA LEU A 752 21.61 9.07 -30.02
C LEU A 752 22.11 9.49 -31.43
N PRO A 753 22.60 8.58 -32.30
CA PRO A 753 22.97 8.96 -33.67
C PRO A 753 21.78 9.33 -34.56
N ASN A 754 20.58 8.81 -34.33
CA ASN A 754 19.38 9.22 -35.07
C ASN A 754 18.92 10.63 -34.67
N ILE A 755 19.15 11.04 -33.41
CA ILE A 755 18.96 12.43 -32.96
C ILE A 755 20.03 13.34 -33.56
N LEU A 756 21.32 13.00 -33.40
CA LEU A 756 22.44 13.80 -33.94
C LEU A 756 22.38 13.97 -35.47
N LYS A 757 21.88 12.99 -36.23
CA LYS A 757 21.66 13.10 -37.69
C LYS A 757 20.67 14.20 -38.10
N LYS A 758 19.85 14.73 -37.19
CA LYS A 758 19.00 15.90 -37.45
C LYS A 758 19.79 17.20 -37.47
N PHE A 759 20.89 17.28 -36.71
CA PHE A 759 21.82 18.40 -36.67
C PHE A 759 22.92 18.24 -37.72
N ASN A 760 23.51 17.04 -37.85
CA ASN A 760 24.53 16.73 -38.84
C ASN A 760 24.18 15.48 -39.66
N PRO A 761 23.58 15.63 -40.86
CA PRO A 761 23.30 14.51 -41.76
C PRO A 761 24.55 13.73 -42.23
N SER A 762 25.75 14.31 -42.08
CA SER A 762 27.03 13.68 -42.47
C SER A 762 27.69 12.84 -41.36
N LEU A 763 27.03 12.68 -40.21
CA LEU A 763 27.50 11.94 -39.05
C LEU A 763 27.98 10.51 -39.41
N ARG A 764 29.10 10.08 -38.83
CA ARG A 764 29.75 8.78 -39.09
C ARG A 764 29.89 7.93 -37.82
N GLY A 765 30.24 6.65 -37.98
CA GLY A 765 30.58 5.75 -36.88
C GLY A 765 29.43 4.99 -36.22
N PHE A 766 28.16 5.33 -36.51
CA PHE A 766 27.01 4.57 -36.01
C PHE A 766 26.91 3.15 -36.62
N SER A 767 26.22 2.26 -35.91
CA SER A 767 25.92 0.88 -36.31
C SER A 767 24.66 0.73 -37.17
N LYS A 768 24.59 -0.30 -38.02
CA LYS A 768 23.38 -0.72 -38.75
C LYS A 768 23.24 -2.25 -38.80
N ASP A 769 22.00 -2.75 -38.76
CA ASP A 769 21.69 -4.20 -38.71
C ASP A 769 21.91 -4.95 -40.05
N GLN A 770 22.22 -4.25 -41.14
CA GLN A 770 22.07 -4.81 -42.50
C GLN A 770 23.25 -5.66 -43.00
N LEU A 771 24.48 -5.50 -42.49
CA LEU A 771 25.65 -6.27 -42.93
C LEU A 771 26.69 -6.45 -41.80
N PRO A 772 27.45 -7.58 -41.75
CA PRO A 772 28.53 -7.80 -40.77
C PRO A 772 29.65 -6.73 -40.78
N ARG A 773 29.78 -5.95 -41.86
CA ARG A 773 30.74 -4.84 -41.99
C ARG A 773 30.21 -3.49 -41.47
N GLN A 774 28.96 -3.40 -41.00
CA GLN A 774 28.32 -2.14 -40.58
C GLN A 774 28.19 -1.99 -39.05
N LYS A 775 29.15 -2.53 -38.28
CA LYS A 775 29.25 -2.26 -36.83
C LYS A 775 29.69 -0.82 -36.49
N GLY A 776 30.14 -0.05 -37.47
CA GLY A 776 30.71 1.29 -37.25
C GLY A 776 31.84 1.25 -36.21
N PHE A 777 31.81 2.22 -35.30
CA PHE A 777 32.67 2.32 -34.12
C PHE A 777 31.99 1.85 -32.83
N ASN A 778 31.04 0.90 -32.93
CA ASN A 778 30.60 0.13 -31.79
C ASN A 778 31.64 -0.97 -31.50
N MET A 779 32.40 -0.79 -30.41
CA MET A 779 33.40 -1.76 -29.93
C MET A 779 32.89 -2.61 -28.76
N ALA A 780 31.64 -2.42 -28.34
CA ALA A 780 31.04 -3.20 -27.27
C ALA A 780 30.95 -4.69 -27.60
N MET A 781 30.97 -5.52 -26.56
CA MET A 781 30.94 -6.97 -26.64
C MET A 781 29.97 -7.54 -25.62
N ALA A 782 29.14 -8.51 -26.02
CA ALA A 782 28.24 -9.17 -25.09
C ALA A 782 29.03 -9.91 -23.99
N GLY A 783 28.63 -9.71 -22.73
CA GLY A 783 29.33 -10.27 -21.56
C GLY A 783 30.60 -9.51 -21.12
N ALA A 784 30.97 -8.40 -21.78
CA ALA A 784 32.12 -7.60 -21.38
C ALA A 784 31.98 -7.02 -19.97
N LYS A 785 33.09 -6.98 -19.26
CA LYS A 785 33.27 -6.34 -17.94
C LYS A 785 34.14 -5.09 -18.09
N THR A 786 34.33 -4.33 -17.01
CA THR A 786 35.21 -3.15 -17.07
C THR A 786 36.63 -3.47 -17.52
N SER A 787 37.16 -4.64 -17.16
CA SER A 787 38.48 -5.12 -17.58
C SER A 787 38.67 -5.19 -19.10
N ASP A 788 37.59 -5.29 -19.87
CA ASP A 788 37.64 -5.37 -21.33
C ASP A 788 37.66 -3.99 -22.01
N ILE A 789 37.21 -2.93 -21.30
CA ILE A 789 37.08 -1.57 -21.87
C ILE A 789 38.42 -0.95 -22.32
N PRO A 790 39.56 -1.14 -21.63
CA PRO A 790 40.85 -0.70 -22.16
C PRO A 790 41.18 -1.32 -23.53
N GLY A 791 40.83 -2.60 -23.73
CA GLY A 791 40.95 -3.29 -25.01
C GLY A 791 40.01 -2.73 -26.08
N GLN A 792 38.76 -2.43 -25.71
CA GLN A 792 37.81 -1.79 -26.62
C GLN A 792 38.24 -0.35 -26.99
N ALA A 793 38.80 0.41 -26.05
CA ALA A 793 39.34 1.75 -26.28
C ALA A 793 40.55 1.71 -27.24
N GLN A 794 41.49 0.78 -27.03
CA GLN A 794 42.61 0.57 -27.96
C GLN A 794 42.14 0.16 -29.36
N ALA A 795 41.15 -0.72 -29.45
CA ALA A 795 40.54 -1.11 -30.72
C ALA A 795 39.82 0.06 -31.41
N LEU A 796 39.19 0.95 -30.64
CA LEU A 796 38.56 2.18 -31.15
C LEU A 796 39.59 3.17 -31.71
N ILE A 797 40.64 3.48 -30.94
CA ILE A 797 41.73 4.38 -31.37
C ILE A 797 42.35 3.87 -32.68
N LYS A 798 42.62 2.57 -32.75
CA LYS A 798 43.12 1.92 -33.97
C LYS A 798 42.13 2.08 -35.14
N ALA A 799 40.86 1.76 -34.94
CA ALA A 799 39.84 1.85 -35.99
C ALA A 799 39.66 3.29 -36.51
N MET A 800 39.69 4.30 -35.63
CA MET A 800 39.62 5.71 -36.04
C MET A 800 40.84 6.16 -36.84
N ARG A 801 42.04 5.62 -36.57
CA ARG A 801 43.27 5.91 -37.36
C ARG A 801 43.30 5.20 -38.70
N GLU A 802 42.63 4.05 -38.83
CA GLU A 802 42.59 3.24 -40.05
C GLU A 802 41.43 3.61 -40.99
N ASP A 803 40.39 4.31 -40.50
CA ASP A 803 39.25 4.75 -41.30
C ASP A 803 39.55 6.03 -42.11
N LYS A 804 39.54 5.91 -43.43
CA LYS A 804 39.81 7.02 -44.38
C LYS A 804 38.73 8.11 -44.38
N GLY A 805 37.59 7.88 -43.74
CA GLY A 805 36.48 8.81 -43.61
C GLY A 805 36.46 9.60 -42.29
N VAL A 806 37.52 9.49 -41.47
CA VAL A 806 37.70 10.22 -40.21
C VAL A 806 39.02 10.98 -40.23
N ASP A 807 38.99 12.30 -40.08
CA ASP A 807 40.18 13.09 -39.75
C ASP A 807 40.35 13.07 -38.23
N ILE A 808 41.16 12.13 -37.72
CA ILE A 808 41.33 11.95 -36.27
C ILE A 808 41.90 13.19 -35.55
N GLU A 809 42.51 14.13 -36.26
CA GLU A 809 43.04 15.38 -35.69
C GLU A 809 42.00 16.52 -35.71
N LYS A 810 41.13 16.58 -36.73
CA LYS A 810 40.21 17.71 -36.94
C LYS A 810 38.74 17.43 -36.66
N ASP A 811 38.27 16.22 -36.86
CA ASP A 811 36.87 15.87 -36.60
C ASP A 811 36.58 15.89 -35.10
N TRP A 812 35.39 16.33 -34.71
CA TRP A 812 34.87 16.17 -33.35
C TRP A 812 34.23 14.81 -33.18
N LYS A 813 34.62 14.12 -32.10
CA LYS A 813 34.21 12.76 -31.75
C LYS A 813 33.34 12.81 -30.49
N LEU A 814 32.31 11.98 -30.47
CA LEU A 814 31.53 11.66 -29.28
C LEU A 814 31.65 10.16 -28.99
N VAL A 815 32.25 9.81 -27.85
CA VAL A 815 32.34 8.42 -27.37
C VAL A 815 31.36 8.23 -26.21
N THR A 816 30.51 7.21 -26.26
CA THR A 816 29.67 6.82 -25.11
C THR A 816 30.18 5.52 -24.50
N ILE A 817 30.40 5.52 -23.18
CA ILE A 817 30.84 4.36 -22.40
C ILE A 817 29.73 3.97 -21.42
N PHE A 818 29.31 2.70 -21.47
CA PHE A 818 28.41 2.11 -20.49
C PHE A 818 28.78 0.64 -20.23
N VAL A 819 29.07 0.31 -18.98
CA VAL A 819 29.57 -0.99 -18.52
C VAL A 819 29.38 -1.13 -17.01
N GLY A 820 29.38 -2.36 -16.50
CA GLY A 820 29.35 -2.66 -15.06
C GLY A 820 28.26 -3.64 -14.65
N GLY A 821 27.28 -3.89 -15.53
CA GLY A 821 26.24 -4.88 -15.28
C GLY A 821 26.83 -6.28 -15.07
N ASN A 822 27.72 -6.72 -15.97
CA ASN A 822 28.38 -8.03 -15.87
C ASN A 822 29.36 -8.12 -14.68
N ASP A 823 30.02 -7.03 -14.32
CA ASP A 823 30.89 -6.94 -13.14
C ASP A 823 30.06 -7.19 -11.86
N LEU A 824 28.94 -6.49 -11.68
CA LEU A 824 28.02 -6.68 -10.54
C LEU A 824 27.34 -8.06 -10.56
N CYS A 825 26.84 -8.50 -11.71
CA CYS A 825 26.19 -9.81 -11.86
C CYS A 825 27.07 -11.01 -11.48
N HIS A 826 28.40 -10.83 -11.53
CA HIS A 826 29.39 -11.86 -11.19
C HIS A 826 30.26 -11.52 -9.98
N TYR A 827 30.01 -10.41 -9.26
CA TYR A 827 30.85 -9.96 -8.14
C TYR A 827 31.08 -11.04 -7.08
N CYS A 828 30.02 -11.74 -6.66
CA CYS A 828 30.08 -12.84 -5.70
C CYS A 828 30.94 -14.04 -6.13
N THR A 829 31.33 -14.14 -7.41
CA THR A 829 32.20 -15.21 -7.94
C THR A 829 33.68 -14.79 -8.03
N ASP A 830 33.98 -13.49 -8.03
CA ASP A 830 35.34 -12.95 -8.15
C ASP A 830 35.44 -11.54 -7.54
N GLN A 831 35.26 -11.46 -6.21
CA GLN A 831 35.23 -10.21 -5.47
C GLN A 831 36.55 -9.42 -5.58
N ASN A 832 37.67 -10.12 -5.79
CA ASN A 832 39.00 -9.52 -5.87
C ASN A 832 39.20 -8.78 -7.19
N ASN A 833 38.92 -9.41 -8.33
CA ASN A 833 39.09 -8.75 -9.63
C ASN A 833 37.97 -7.73 -9.90
N LEU A 834 36.78 -7.95 -9.33
CA LEU A 834 35.58 -7.12 -9.51
C LEU A 834 35.37 -6.12 -8.34
N ALA A 835 36.41 -5.81 -7.57
CA ALA A 835 36.34 -4.79 -6.52
C ALA A 835 36.03 -3.39 -7.10
N PRO A 836 35.32 -2.50 -6.38
CA PRO A 836 35.01 -1.13 -6.85
C PRO A 836 36.24 -0.31 -7.28
N MET A 837 37.40 -0.53 -6.63
CA MET A 837 38.67 0.09 -7.00
C MET A 837 39.18 -0.39 -8.37
N ASN A 838 39.04 -1.68 -8.68
CA ASN A 838 39.43 -2.21 -10.00
C ASN A 838 38.48 -1.74 -11.09
N TYR A 839 37.17 -1.70 -10.79
CA TYR A 839 36.14 -1.15 -11.66
C TYR A 839 36.50 0.30 -12.10
N SER A 840 36.80 1.16 -11.13
CA SER A 840 37.25 2.54 -11.39
C SER A 840 38.61 2.60 -12.10
N HIS A 841 39.58 1.78 -11.70
CA HIS A 841 40.89 1.72 -12.33
C HIS A 841 40.83 1.34 -13.83
N ASN A 842 39.99 0.37 -14.20
CA ASN A 842 39.80 -0.04 -15.59
C ASN A 842 39.18 1.08 -16.45
N LEU A 843 38.22 1.83 -15.89
CA LEU A 843 37.67 3.03 -16.53
C LEU A 843 38.74 4.12 -16.67
N MET A 844 39.54 4.36 -15.63
CA MET A 844 40.65 5.33 -15.64
C MET A 844 41.66 5.00 -16.74
N LEU A 845 42.11 3.75 -16.87
CA LEU A 845 43.03 3.33 -17.93
C LEU A 845 42.46 3.62 -19.34
N SER A 846 41.17 3.36 -19.53
CA SER A 846 40.48 3.58 -20.80
C SER A 846 40.37 5.08 -21.15
N LEU A 847 40.01 5.90 -20.16
CA LEU A 847 39.91 7.35 -20.28
C LEU A 847 41.28 8.01 -20.47
N ASP A 848 42.33 7.53 -19.79
CA ASP A 848 43.72 7.98 -19.98
C ASP A 848 44.20 7.72 -21.41
N MET A 849 43.89 6.55 -21.99
CA MET A 849 44.23 6.24 -23.39
C MET A 849 43.53 7.19 -24.36
N LEU A 850 42.22 7.43 -24.17
CA LEU A 850 41.46 8.38 -24.98
C LEU A 850 41.99 9.82 -24.84
N TYR A 851 42.20 10.28 -23.60
CA TYR A 851 42.76 11.60 -23.29
C TYR A 851 44.12 11.83 -23.93
N LYS A 852 44.98 10.80 -23.94
CA LYS A 852 46.32 10.88 -24.52
C LYS A 852 46.32 10.82 -26.05
N GLU A 853 45.50 9.97 -26.65
CA GLU A 853 45.65 9.54 -28.05
C GLU A 853 44.58 10.06 -29.03
N VAL A 854 43.50 10.67 -28.54
CA VAL A 854 42.39 11.18 -29.37
C VAL A 854 42.11 12.65 -29.04
N PRO A 855 42.52 13.60 -29.91
CA PRO A 855 42.16 15.01 -29.76
C PRO A 855 40.67 15.23 -30.12
N ARG A 856 40.12 16.40 -29.82
CA ARG A 856 38.74 16.81 -30.17
C ARG A 856 37.69 15.74 -29.82
N LEU A 857 37.62 15.38 -28.54
CA LEU A 857 36.81 14.25 -28.06
C LEU A 857 35.99 14.63 -26.81
N LEU A 858 34.67 14.50 -26.93
CA LEU A 858 33.75 14.46 -25.79
C LEU A 858 33.45 12.99 -25.44
N VAL A 859 33.61 12.62 -24.17
CA VAL A 859 33.29 11.29 -23.65
C VAL A 859 32.10 11.36 -22.71
N ASN A 860 30.98 10.74 -23.10
CA ASN A 860 29.89 10.42 -22.18
C ASN A 860 30.26 9.14 -21.42
N VAL A 861 30.25 9.19 -20.09
CA VAL A 861 30.24 7.98 -19.25
C VAL A 861 28.89 7.92 -18.56
N VAL A 862 28.13 6.86 -18.82
CA VAL A 862 26.78 6.69 -18.27
C VAL A 862 26.86 5.88 -16.99
N GLU A 863 26.19 6.38 -15.94
CA GLU A 863 26.25 5.78 -14.61
C GLU A 863 25.58 4.40 -14.57
N ILE A 864 26.13 3.47 -13.78
CA ILE A 864 25.54 2.14 -13.62
C ILE A 864 24.29 2.20 -12.73
N PHE A 865 23.23 1.50 -13.13
CA PHE A 865 21.95 1.49 -12.41
C PHE A 865 21.95 0.62 -11.15
N GLU A 866 20.90 0.78 -10.33
CA GLU A 866 20.58 -0.11 -9.22
C GLU A 866 20.21 -1.53 -9.72
N ILE A 867 21.20 -2.42 -9.79
CA ILE A 867 21.04 -3.75 -10.41
C ILE A 867 20.12 -4.68 -9.61
N TYR A 868 20.01 -4.49 -8.28
CA TYR A 868 19.19 -5.36 -7.42
C TYR A 868 17.71 -5.35 -7.80
N GLN A 869 17.23 -4.25 -8.41
CA GLN A 869 15.86 -4.09 -8.89
C GLN A 869 15.50 -5.13 -9.95
N LEU A 870 16.48 -5.65 -10.71
CA LEU A 870 16.28 -6.68 -11.73
C LEU A 870 15.63 -7.96 -11.15
N LYS A 871 15.83 -8.23 -9.86
CA LYS A 871 15.20 -9.33 -9.13
C LYS A 871 13.66 -9.25 -9.10
N THR A 872 13.08 -8.05 -9.25
CA THR A 872 11.62 -7.87 -9.31
C THR A 872 11.02 -8.39 -10.61
N VAL A 873 11.78 -8.43 -11.71
CA VAL A 873 11.31 -8.78 -13.06
C VAL A 873 11.13 -10.30 -13.19
N LYS A 874 9.88 -10.77 -13.07
CA LYS A 874 9.52 -12.19 -12.92
C LYS A 874 8.40 -12.65 -13.87
N LYS A 875 8.74 -13.09 -15.09
CA LYS A 875 7.85 -13.83 -16.01
C LYS A 875 7.87 -15.33 -15.78
N ASN A 876 6.71 -15.98 -15.87
CA ASN A 876 6.57 -17.44 -15.98
C ASN A 876 6.96 -17.97 -17.38
N THR A 877 8.17 -17.65 -17.84
CA THR A 877 8.73 -18.13 -19.12
C THR A 877 10.12 -18.72 -18.90
N LEU A 878 10.50 -19.72 -19.71
CA LEU A 878 11.80 -20.41 -19.59
C LEU A 878 13.00 -19.45 -19.67
N GLY A 879 12.93 -18.43 -20.53
CA GLY A 879 13.98 -17.42 -20.65
C GLY A 879 14.18 -16.67 -19.34
N CYS A 880 13.09 -16.13 -18.78
CA CYS A 880 13.12 -15.37 -17.54
C CYS A 880 13.49 -16.22 -16.32
N SER A 881 12.92 -17.41 -16.17
CA SER A 881 13.14 -18.24 -14.97
C SER A 881 14.53 -18.89 -14.89
N LEU A 882 15.16 -19.12 -16.05
CA LEU A 882 16.44 -19.84 -16.15
C LEU A 882 17.60 -18.95 -16.63
N LEU A 883 17.46 -18.22 -17.74
CA LEU A 883 18.57 -17.46 -18.32
C LEU A 883 18.94 -16.26 -17.44
N GLN A 884 17.97 -15.54 -16.88
CA GLN A 884 18.20 -14.44 -15.94
C GLN A 884 19.10 -14.86 -14.75
N ARG A 885 18.88 -16.08 -14.21
CA ARG A 885 19.67 -16.67 -13.11
C ARG A 885 21.10 -17.04 -13.52
N ILE A 886 21.30 -17.41 -14.78
CA ILE A 886 22.61 -17.77 -15.34
C ILE A 886 23.41 -16.50 -15.67
N SER A 887 22.75 -15.48 -16.22
CA SER A 887 23.36 -14.19 -16.60
C SER A 887 23.65 -13.29 -15.40
N CYS A 888 22.86 -13.36 -14.33
CA CYS A 888 23.05 -12.51 -13.15
C CYS A 888 22.94 -13.26 -11.80
N PRO A 889 23.79 -14.28 -11.57
CA PRO A 889 23.65 -15.18 -10.43
C PRO A 889 23.76 -14.46 -9.07
N CYS A 890 24.61 -13.44 -8.95
CA CYS A 890 24.84 -12.75 -7.67
C CYS A 890 23.66 -11.87 -7.22
N VAL A 891 22.73 -11.54 -8.13
CA VAL A 891 21.56 -10.68 -7.85
C VAL A 891 20.28 -11.50 -7.79
N ILE A 892 20.11 -12.45 -8.73
CA ILE A 892 18.83 -13.16 -8.89
C ILE A 892 18.73 -14.35 -7.93
N ASN A 893 19.83 -15.04 -7.61
CA ASN A 893 19.79 -16.27 -6.81
C ASN A 893 19.62 -16.08 -5.28
N PRO A 894 20.22 -15.06 -4.61
CA PRO A 894 20.03 -14.86 -3.16
C PRO A 894 18.56 -14.63 -2.78
N SER A 895 18.18 -14.87 -1.52
CA SER A 895 16.81 -14.58 -1.06
C SER A 895 16.56 -13.07 -0.96
N GLU A 896 15.28 -12.67 -0.96
CA GLU A 896 14.93 -11.27 -0.65
C GLU A 896 15.35 -10.94 0.80
N ASN A 897 15.94 -9.76 1.00
CA ASN A 897 16.53 -9.30 2.27
C ASN A 897 17.66 -10.17 2.86
N SER A 898 18.33 -11.00 2.07
CA SER A 898 19.50 -11.78 2.53
C SER A 898 20.77 -10.91 2.68
N PRO A 899 21.77 -11.32 3.49
CA PRO A 899 23.04 -10.59 3.60
C PRO A 899 23.77 -10.41 2.27
N GLU A 900 23.64 -11.36 1.34
CA GLU A 900 24.26 -11.31 0.02
C GLU A 900 23.62 -10.23 -0.86
N ILE A 901 22.29 -10.02 -0.82
CA ILE A 901 21.65 -8.96 -1.61
C ILE A 901 21.91 -7.57 -1.02
N GLU A 902 22.04 -7.44 0.31
CA GLU A 902 22.48 -6.19 0.95
C GLU A 902 23.95 -5.86 0.62
N GLU A 903 24.84 -6.85 0.57
CA GLU A 903 26.20 -6.68 0.07
C GLU A 903 26.21 -6.25 -1.40
N MET A 904 25.37 -6.84 -2.26
CA MET A 904 25.25 -6.41 -3.66
C MET A 904 24.77 -4.95 -3.79
N LYS A 905 23.80 -4.49 -2.98
CA LYS A 905 23.40 -3.07 -2.92
C LYS A 905 24.57 -2.18 -2.53
N ARG A 906 25.33 -2.56 -1.49
CA ARG A 906 26.50 -1.83 -0.99
C ARG A 906 27.59 -1.69 -2.07
N ILE A 907 27.88 -2.77 -2.80
CA ILE A 907 28.90 -2.79 -3.86
C ILE A 907 28.46 -1.97 -5.08
N ASN A 908 27.19 -2.04 -5.46
CA ASN A 908 26.62 -1.24 -6.54
C ASN A 908 26.72 0.27 -6.25
N LEU A 909 26.44 0.68 -5.01
CA LEU A 909 26.63 2.07 -4.57
C LEU A 909 28.11 2.47 -4.58
N GLN A 910 29.03 1.57 -4.19
CA GLN A 910 30.46 1.85 -4.28
C GLN A 910 30.94 2.01 -5.72
N TYR A 911 30.42 1.24 -6.68
CA TYR A 911 30.72 1.44 -8.11
C TYR A 911 30.30 2.84 -8.60
N GLN A 912 29.09 3.29 -8.23
CA GLN A 912 28.60 4.64 -8.54
C GLN A 912 29.48 5.73 -7.91
N VAL A 913 29.85 5.59 -6.64
CA VAL A 913 30.72 6.53 -5.92
C VAL A 913 32.11 6.62 -6.55
N GLU A 914 32.77 5.49 -6.80
CA GLU A 914 34.12 5.44 -7.38
C GLU A 914 34.15 5.97 -8.83
N MET A 915 33.13 5.66 -9.64
CA MET A 915 32.97 6.24 -10.98
C MET A 915 32.82 7.77 -10.92
N LYS A 916 31.93 8.26 -10.05
CA LYS A 916 31.67 9.70 -9.89
C LYS A 916 32.91 10.44 -9.40
N TYR A 917 33.67 9.86 -8.47
CA TYR A 917 34.93 10.41 -8.00
C TYR A 917 35.96 10.52 -9.14
N LEU A 918 36.12 9.48 -9.96
CA LEU A 918 37.03 9.47 -11.10
C LEU A 918 36.69 10.56 -12.14
N ILE A 919 35.41 10.76 -12.45
CA ILE A 919 34.99 11.66 -13.54
C ILE A 919 34.90 13.13 -13.08
N THR A 920 34.44 13.39 -11.86
CA THR A 920 34.25 14.78 -11.36
C THR A 920 35.54 15.45 -10.87
N GLY A 921 36.64 14.68 -10.77
CA GLY A 921 37.99 15.20 -10.52
C GLY A 921 38.51 16.13 -11.62
N ASP A 922 39.75 16.58 -11.48
CA ASP A 922 40.46 17.52 -12.36
C ASP A 922 41.35 16.84 -13.42
N ARG A 923 41.50 15.50 -13.35
CA ARG A 923 42.40 14.68 -14.17
C ARG A 923 42.33 14.95 -15.68
N TYR A 924 41.14 15.27 -16.19
CA TYR A 924 40.89 15.46 -17.62
C TYR A 924 40.63 16.92 -18.02
N ASP A 925 40.69 17.87 -17.07
CA ASP A 925 40.44 19.29 -17.30
C ASP A 925 41.64 20.02 -17.96
N GLY A 926 42.75 19.31 -18.20
CA GLY A 926 44.00 19.87 -18.73
C GLY A 926 44.05 20.13 -20.23
N LYS A 927 42.93 19.94 -20.96
CA LYS A 927 42.83 20.16 -22.42
C LYS A 927 41.53 20.86 -22.77
N GLU A 928 41.62 21.91 -23.60
CA GLU A 928 40.45 22.54 -24.21
C GLU A 928 39.69 21.60 -25.16
N ASP A 929 40.39 20.66 -25.81
CA ASP A 929 39.81 19.80 -26.85
C ASP A 929 39.30 18.44 -26.35
N PHE A 930 39.23 18.23 -25.02
CA PHE A 930 38.77 16.97 -24.42
C PHE A 930 37.92 17.21 -23.16
N ALA A 931 36.85 16.44 -23.00
CA ALA A 931 36.10 16.38 -21.74
C ALA A 931 35.50 14.99 -21.49
N VAL A 932 35.40 14.62 -20.21
CA VAL A 932 34.60 13.47 -19.75
C VAL A 932 33.41 14.01 -18.98
N VAL A 933 32.19 13.57 -19.32
CA VAL A 933 30.95 14.01 -18.68
C VAL A 933 30.19 12.80 -18.18
N LEU A 934 29.91 12.80 -16.87
CA LEU A 934 29.04 11.82 -16.23
C LEU A 934 27.58 12.12 -16.62
N GLN A 935 26.86 11.09 -17.07
CA GLN A 935 25.44 11.17 -17.42
C GLN A 935 24.65 10.30 -16.43
N PRO A 936 24.15 10.87 -15.30
CA PRO A 936 23.57 10.12 -14.19
C PRO A 936 22.11 9.68 -14.38
N PHE A 937 21.53 9.73 -15.59
CA PHE A 937 20.11 9.42 -15.82
C PHE A 937 19.69 7.97 -15.48
N LEU A 938 20.62 7.11 -15.04
CA LEU A 938 20.37 5.76 -14.54
C LEU A 938 20.71 5.57 -13.06
N HIS A 939 21.12 6.62 -12.33
CA HIS A 939 21.57 6.53 -10.94
C HIS A 939 20.50 5.93 -10.00
N ASN A 940 19.26 6.42 -10.12
CA ASN A 940 18.10 5.87 -9.43
C ASN A 940 17.46 4.70 -10.22
N SER A 941 16.69 3.83 -9.54
CA SER A 941 16.02 2.66 -10.12
C SER A 941 15.49 2.85 -11.55
N PHE A 942 15.93 1.97 -12.45
CA PHE A 942 15.63 2.02 -13.88
C PHE A 942 14.37 1.26 -14.29
N ILE A 943 13.63 0.67 -13.33
CA ILE A 943 12.49 -0.21 -13.61
C ILE A 943 11.19 0.50 -13.18
N PRO A 944 10.52 1.25 -14.07
CA PRO A 944 9.18 1.74 -13.80
C PRO A 944 8.21 0.60 -13.58
N GLN A 945 7.17 0.89 -12.81
CA GLN A 945 6.14 -0.07 -12.45
C GLN A 945 4.89 0.13 -13.30
N ILE A 946 4.29 -0.96 -13.79
CA ILE A 946 2.98 -0.98 -14.43
C ILE A 946 1.90 -1.11 -13.36
N GLY A 947 1.48 0.03 -12.82
CA GLY A 947 0.60 0.08 -11.65
C GLY A 947 1.41 -0.11 -10.37
N LYS A 948 0.88 -0.84 -9.39
CA LYS A 948 1.48 -0.94 -8.05
C LYS A 948 2.49 -2.08 -7.95
N GLY A 949 3.79 -1.75 -7.86
CA GLY A 949 4.85 -2.70 -7.52
C GLY A 949 5.40 -3.52 -8.68
N GLU A 950 4.55 -3.89 -9.65
CA GLU A 950 4.95 -4.75 -10.77
C GLU A 950 5.85 -4.04 -11.78
N PRO A 951 7.02 -4.59 -12.15
CA PRO A 951 7.91 -3.97 -13.13
C PRO A 951 7.32 -3.99 -14.55
N ASP A 952 7.57 -2.94 -15.35
CA ASP A 952 7.19 -2.90 -16.77
C ASP A 952 8.02 -3.91 -17.59
N GLU A 953 7.49 -5.13 -17.62
CA GLU A 953 7.99 -6.28 -18.35
C GLU A 953 8.25 -6.06 -19.85
N SER A 954 7.69 -5.01 -20.46
CA SER A 954 7.90 -4.70 -21.89
C SER A 954 9.21 -3.96 -22.15
N LEU A 955 9.88 -3.46 -21.11
CA LEU A 955 11.22 -2.87 -21.18
C LEU A 955 12.33 -3.93 -21.29
N PHE A 956 12.01 -5.20 -21.10
CA PHE A 956 12.95 -6.31 -21.14
C PHE A 956 12.72 -7.22 -22.35
N SER A 957 13.81 -7.84 -22.80
CA SER A 957 13.79 -8.92 -23.78
C SER A 957 13.22 -10.23 -23.17
N VAL A 958 13.24 -11.29 -23.96
CA VAL A 958 12.65 -12.60 -23.64
C VAL A 958 13.33 -13.35 -22.48
N ASP A 959 14.45 -12.84 -21.97
CA ASP A 959 15.22 -13.38 -20.85
C ASP A 959 15.05 -12.61 -19.54
N CYS A 960 14.26 -11.52 -19.52
CA CYS A 960 14.15 -10.60 -18.37
C CYS A 960 15.49 -10.01 -17.89
N PHE A 961 16.50 -9.96 -18.76
CA PHE A 961 17.84 -9.50 -18.41
C PHE A 961 18.32 -8.42 -19.39
N HIS A 962 18.33 -8.72 -20.70
CA HIS A 962 18.61 -7.71 -21.72
C HIS A 962 17.39 -6.80 -21.90
N ILE A 963 17.63 -5.55 -22.31
CA ILE A 963 16.56 -4.56 -22.50
C ILE A 963 15.94 -4.66 -23.91
N SER A 964 14.69 -4.20 -24.07
CA SER A 964 13.95 -4.25 -25.34
C SER A 964 14.21 -3.01 -26.22
N GLU A 965 13.81 -3.04 -27.49
CA GLU A 965 13.85 -1.90 -28.42
C GLU A 965 13.15 -0.65 -27.85
N ARG A 966 12.12 -0.82 -27.01
CA ARG A 966 11.48 0.28 -26.25
C ARG A 966 12.45 0.88 -25.23
N ALA A 967 13.04 0.07 -24.35
CA ALA A 967 13.97 0.59 -23.35
C ALA A 967 15.20 1.25 -24.00
N HIS A 968 15.66 0.71 -25.14
CA HIS A 968 16.67 1.34 -25.99
C HIS A 968 16.27 2.76 -26.45
N SER A 969 15.03 2.96 -26.94
CA SER A 969 14.59 4.30 -27.39
C SER A 969 14.52 5.30 -26.25
N GLU A 970 14.00 4.89 -25.09
CA GLU A 970 13.89 5.79 -23.92
C GLU A 970 15.26 6.13 -23.31
N MET A 971 16.23 5.19 -23.29
CA MET A 971 17.61 5.47 -22.87
C MET A 971 18.35 6.42 -23.82
N ALA A 972 18.05 6.39 -25.12
CA ALA A 972 18.63 7.32 -26.08
C ALA A 972 18.13 8.77 -25.87
N ILE A 973 16.83 8.94 -25.59
CA ILE A 973 16.23 10.24 -25.25
C ILE A 973 16.84 10.76 -23.94
N ALA A 974 16.94 9.91 -22.91
CA ALA A 974 17.48 10.29 -21.63
C ALA A 974 18.95 10.74 -21.73
N LEU A 975 19.82 9.98 -22.43
CA LEU A 975 21.20 10.40 -22.68
C LEU A 975 21.27 11.76 -23.38
N TRP A 976 20.48 11.96 -24.43
CA TRP A 976 20.46 13.21 -25.19
C TRP A 976 20.01 14.40 -24.34
N ASN A 977 18.91 14.27 -23.59
CA ASN A 977 18.43 15.33 -22.71
C ASN A 977 19.47 15.65 -21.61
N ASN A 978 20.13 14.63 -21.05
CA ASN A 978 21.14 14.77 -20.01
C ASN A 978 22.43 15.46 -20.52
N MET A 979 22.78 15.29 -21.80
CA MET A 979 23.83 16.08 -22.46
C MET A 979 23.49 17.58 -22.59
N LEU A 980 22.20 17.93 -22.62
CA LEU A 980 21.69 19.32 -22.68
C LEU A 980 21.40 19.92 -21.29
N GLU A 981 21.76 19.24 -20.20
CA GLU A 981 21.62 19.72 -18.83
C GLU A 981 22.99 20.10 -18.23
N PRO A 982 23.14 21.28 -17.58
CA PRO A 982 24.39 21.68 -16.94
C PRO A 982 24.76 20.74 -15.78
N GLU A 983 26.06 20.56 -15.56
CA GLU A 983 26.56 19.78 -14.44
C GLU A 983 26.05 20.31 -13.09
N GLY A 984 25.72 19.38 -12.19
CA GLY A 984 25.00 19.68 -10.94
C GLY A 984 23.48 19.84 -11.09
N LYS A 985 22.93 19.96 -12.31
CA LYS A 985 21.47 19.96 -12.58
C LYS A 985 21.00 18.81 -13.47
N LYS A 986 21.91 17.94 -13.91
CA LYS A 986 21.60 16.72 -14.68
C LYS A 986 20.57 15.84 -13.95
N GLN A 987 19.53 15.40 -14.66
CA GLN A 987 18.54 14.47 -14.17
C GLN A 987 19.20 13.12 -13.82
N SER A 988 18.85 12.56 -12.65
CA SER A 988 19.45 11.33 -12.09
C SER A 988 18.59 10.07 -12.25
N TYR A 989 17.60 10.10 -13.15
CA TYR A 989 16.64 9.03 -13.37
C TYR A 989 16.10 9.08 -14.82
N ASN A 990 15.53 7.98 -15.32
CA ASN A 990 14.95 7.90 -16.65
C ASN A 990 13.43 7.72 -16.56
N ASN A 991 12.68 8.48 -17.35
CA ASN A 991 11.25 8.27 -17.54
C ASN A 991 11.04 7.38 -18.78
N PHE A 992 10.73 6.10 -18.60
CA PHE A 992 10.48 5.14 -19.68
C PHE A 992 9.01 5.10 -20.19
N THR A 993 8.15 6.04 -19.77
CA THR A 993 6.76 6.16 -20.27
C THR A 993 6.79 6.58 -21.73
N HIS A 994 6.29 5.78 -22.68
CA HIS A 994 6.50 6.10 -24.10
C HIS A 994 5.76 7.38 -24.53
N ASP A 995 6.52 8.38 -24.97
CA ASP A 995 6.03 9.64 -25.55
C ASP A 995 7.03 10.09 -26.62
N ARG A 996 6.52 10.40 -27.81
CA ARG A 996 7.34 10.79 -28.97
C ARG A 996 7.92 12.20 -28.86
N SER A 997 7.37 13.06 -28.00
CA SER A 997 7.68 14.49 -27.93
C SER A 997 8.83 14.88 -26.98
N LYS A 998 9.38 13.93 -26.22
CA LYS A 998 10.34 14.15 -25.12
C LYS A 998 11.70 14.76 -25.47
N ILE A 999 12.07 14.85 -26.74
CA ILE A 999 13.42 15.28 -27.13
C ILE A 999 13.58 16.77 -26.82
N HIS A 1000 14.47 17.10 -25.89
CA HIS A 1000 14.83 18.48 -25.59
C HIS A 1000 15.67 19.08 -26.72
N CYS A 1001 15.58 20.39 -26.89
CA CYS A 1001 16.32 21.14 -27.89
C CYS A 1001 17.37 22.04 -27.22
N PRO A 1002 18.56 22.23 -27.83
CA PRO A 1002 19.47 23.30 -27.43
C PRO A 1002 18.75 24.66 -27.47
N SER A 1003 19.16 25.57 -26.59
CA SER A 1003 18.59 26.92 -26.51
C SER A 1003 19.53 27.96 -27.09
N GLU A 1004 19.03 29.09 -27.59
CA GLU A 1004 19.89 30.18 -28.10
C GLU A 1004 20.89 30.69 -27.03
N ALA A 1005 20.50 30.67 -25.75
CA ALA A 1005 21.35 31.07 -24.64
C ALA A 1005 22.42 30.01 -24.27
N SER A 1006 22.23 28.75 -24.66
CA SER A 1006 23.14 27.64 -24.42
C SER A 1006 23.00 26.61 -25.55
N PRO A 1007 23.59 26.89 -26.74
CA PRO A 1007 23.50 26.02 -27.91
C PRO A 1007 24.52 24.87 -27.89
N PHE A 1008 25.30 24.77 -26.80
CA PHE A 1008 26.40 23.82 -26.63
C PHE A 1008 25.97 22.61 -25.80
N ILE A 1009 26.69 21.51 -25.98
CA ILE A 1009 26.61 20.36 -25.08
C ILE A 1009 27.28 20.73 -23.75
N PHE A 1010 26.64 20.39 -22.62
CA PHE A 1010 27.14 20.77 -21.32
C PHE A 1010 28.31 19.89 -20.84
N THR A 1011 29.30 20.58 -20.29
CA THR A 1011 30.52 20.09 -19.66
C THR A 1011 30.73 20.85 -18.37
N LYS A 1012 31.58 20.35 -17.47
CA LYS A 1012 32.01 21.02 -16.24
C LYS A 1012 32.27 22.52 -16.42
N THR A 1013 33.13 22.89 -17.37
CA THR A 1013 33.53 24.29 -17.62
C THR A 1013 32.37 25.20 -18.04
N ASN A 1014 31.57 24.82 -19.05
CA ASN A 1014 30.50 25.70 -19.55
C ASN A 1014 29.24 25.72 -18.66
N SER A 1015 29.15 24.83 -17.65
CA SER A 1015 28.01 24.76 -16.72
C SER A 1015 27.97 25.87 -15.67
N PHE A 1016 29.11 26.49 -15.32
CA PHE A 1016 29.20 27.48 -14.24
C PHE A 1016 29.20 28.96 -14.68
N HIS A 1017 29.30 29.24 -15.98
CA HIS A 1017 29.41 30.61 -16.50
C HIS A 1017 28.08 31.32 -16.83
N SER A 1018 26.93 30.69 -16.57
CA SER A 1018 25.60 31.20 -16.97
C SER A 1018 24.93 32.15 -15.96
N LEU A 1019 25.70 32.96 -15.22
CA LEU A 1019 25.17 34.07 -14.42
C LEU A 1019 25.36 35.39 -15.19
N PRO A 1020 24.28 36.13 -15.52
CA PRO A 1020 24.41 37.43 -16.18
C PRO A 1020 25.18 38.44 -15.32
N PRO A 1021 26.00 39.33 -15.92
CA PRO A 1021 26.62 40.42 -15.19
C PRO A 1021 25.55 41.34 -14.61
N VAL A 1022 25.59 41.59 -13.29
CA VAL A 1022 24.76 42.62 -12.66
C VAL A 1022 25.23 43.99 -13.12
N THR A 1023 24.54 44.57 -14.11
CA THR A 1023 24.79 45.94 -14.57
C THR A 1023 24.54 46.92 -13.43
N SER A 1024 25.61 47.49 -12.90
CA SER A 1024 25.55 48.55 -11.89
C SER A 1024 24.98 49.84 -12.50
N PRO A 1025 23.90 50.43 -11.98
CA PRO A 1025 23.43 51.73 -12.46
C PRO A 1025 24.34 52.86 -11.96
N THR A 1026 24.98 53.57 -12.88
CA THR A 1026 25.69 54.82 -12.56
C THR A 1026 24.74 55.92 -12.11
N THR A 1027 25.21 56.74 -11.17
CA THR A 1027 24.45 57.76 -10.44
C THR A 1027 24.27 59.08 -11.18
N SER A 1028 23.10 59.72 -10.99
CA SER A 1028 22.96 61.19 -11.01
C SER A 1028 21.78 61.65 -10.13
N SER A 1029 22.09 62.41 -9.09
CA SER A 1029 21.20 63.01 -8.07
C SER A 1029 20.38 64.21 -8.65
N PRO A 1030 19.46 64.91 -7.91
CA PRO A 1030 19.42 65.21 -6.46
C PRO A 1030 18.04 64.90 -5.79
N THR A 1031 17.64 65.27 -4.55
CA THR A 1031 18.14 66.25 -3.55
C THR A 1031 17.73 65.86 -2.09
N THR A 1032 18.25 66.61 -1.10
CA THR A 1032 17.75 66.91 0.29
C THR A 1032 16.40 66.35 0.82
N ALA A 1033 16.22 66.01 2.11
CA ALA A 1033 16.99 66.35 3.33
C ALA A 1033 16.94 65.29 4.47
N ILE A 1034 17.83 65.48 5.46
CA ILE A 1034 18.15 64.73 6.69
C ILE A 1034 17.35 65.38 7.88
N PRO A 1035 16.91 64.69 8.97
CA PRO A 1035 17.81 63.99 9.90
C PRO A 1035 17.40 62.66 10.57
N LEU A 1036 18.46 61.98 11.04
CA LEU A 1036 18.48 60.76 11.85
C LEU A 1036 18.10 60.99 13.32
N SER A 1037 17.81 59.90 14.03
CA SER A 1037 18.01 59.78 15.49
C SER A 1037 18.53 58.38 15.85
N PRO A 1038 19.32 58.20 16.93
CA PRO A 1038 20.20 57.04 17.08
C PRO A 1038 19.61 55.90 17.93
N CYS A 1039 20.06 54.67 17.70
CA CYS A 1039 19.74 53.52 18.54
C CYS A 1039 20.42 53.57 19.92
N PRO A 1040 19.73 53.22 21.02
CA PRO A 1040 20.34 52.74 22.25
C PRO A 1040 20.45 51.19 22.26
N PRO A 1041 21.41 50.60 23.00
CA PRO A 1041 21.64 49.16 23.01
C PRO A 1041 21.13 48.41 24.26
N THR A 1042 21.15 47.08 24.16
CA THR A 1042 21.20 46.03 25.22
C THR A 1042 19.91 45.47 25.88
N MET A 1043 20.00 44.14 26.09
CA MET A 1043 19.42 43.28 27.15
C MET A 1043 18.18 42.39 26.88
N HIS A 1044 18.47 41.08 26.91
CA HIS A 1044 17.75 39.94 27.52
C HIS A 1044 16.31 39.52 27.12
N GLU A 1045 16.21 38.23 26.80
CA GLU A 1045 15.15 37.24 27.10
C GLU A 1045 13.68 37.68 27.16
N MET A 1046 12.86 37.14 26.25
CA MET A 1046 11.84 36.10 26.57
C MET A 1046 10.94 35.77 25.36
N GLY A 1047 10.32 34.59 25.38
CA GLY A 1047 8.94 34.41 24.92
C GLY A 1047 8.73 33.95 23.46
N ALA A 1048 8.28 32.72 23.29
CA ALA A 1048 7.65 32.25 22.05
C ALA A 1048 6.14 32.52 22.08
N SER A 1049 5.57 33.09 21.02
CA SER A 1049 4.25 32.70 20.47
C SER A 1049 3.91 33.41 19.15
N ASP A 1050 3.67 32.58 18.14
CA ASP A 1050 2.62 32.68 17.11
C ASP A 1050 2.44 33.93 16.23
N CYS A 1051 2.88 33.82 14.97
CA CYS A 1051 1.96 33.88 13.82
C CYS A 1051 2.71 33.50 12.52
N GLY A 1052 2.22 32.50 11.78
CA GLY A 1052 2.84 32.08 10.52
C GLY A 1052 2.39 32.89 9.31
N SER A 1053 3.25 33.01 8.29
CA SER A 1053 2.90 32.65 6.89
C SER A 1053 4.05 32.90 5.90
N ARG A 1054 4.07 32.06 4.85
CA ARG A 1054 4.81 32.16 3.56
C ARG A 1054 6.29 31.73 3.50
N GLN A 1055 6.46 30.67 2.72
CA GLN A 1055 7.52 30.36 1.75
C GLN A 1055 8.94 29.96 2.23
N PHE A 1056 9.28 28.72 1.85
CA PHE A 1056 10.60 28.12 1.92
C PHE A 1056 11.62 28.81 1.01
N THR A 1057 12.68 29.37 1.59
CA THR A 1057 14.05 29.39 1.01
C THR A 1057 15.06 29.53 2.16
N GLY A 1058 15.94 28.55 2.38
CA GLY A 1058 16.99 28.69 3.41
C GLY A 1058 17.55 27.39 4.01
N TRP A 1059 18.07 26.48 3.19
CA TRP A 1059 18.75 25.25 3.67
C TRP A 1059 20.24 25.21 3.26
N HIS A 1060 21.01 26.25 3.60
CA HIS A 1060 22.47 26.30 3.41
C HIS A 1060 23.14 27.15 4.51
N CYS A 1061 23.28 26.59 5.72
CA CYS A 1061 24.33 26.96 6.71
C CYS A 1061 24.29 26.08 7.97
N CYS A 1062 24.51 24.76 7.85
CA CYS A 1062 24.81 23.91 9.03
C CYS A 1062 25.33 22.50 8.65
N ARG A 1063 26.55 22.39 8.09
CA ARG A 1063 27.33 21.12 8.03
C ARG A 1063 28.79 21.34 7.61
N LEU A 1064 29.59 21.94 8.48
CA LEU A 1064 31.04 22.06 8.27
C LEU A 1064 31.80 22.09 9.61
N ALA A 1065 31.54 21.07 10.45
CA ALA A 1065 32.12 20.97 11.80
C ALA A 1065 32.22 19.53 12.38
N PHE A 1066 32.18 18.47 11.56
CA PHE A 1066 32.11 17.08 12.08
C PHE A 1066 32.88 15.99 11.32
N PHE A 1067 33.85 16.35 10.46
CA PHE A 1067 34.66 15.37 9.70
C PHE A 1067 36.19 15.59 9.77
N LEU A 1068 36.67 16.29 10.80
CA LEU A 1068 38.10 16.44 11.10
C LEU A 1068 38.37 16.18 12.58
N LEU A 1069 38.13 14.94 13.03
CA LEU A 1069 38.58 14.40 14.33
C LEU A 1069 38.27 12.89 14.41
N LEU A 1070 39.03 12.04 13.70
CA LEU A 1070 39.16 10.58 13.96
C LEU A 1070 40.28 9.96 13.10
N SER A 1071 41.48 10.53 13.16
CA SER A 1071 42.72 9.94 12.66
C SER A 1071 43.89 10.56 13.42
N THR A 1072 44.77 9.71 13.96
CA THR A 1072 45.93 9.97 14.85
C THR A 1072 45.67 10.11 16.35
N SER A 1073 45.79 9.00 17.08
CA SER A 1073 46.28 8.98 18.46
C SER A 1073 46.88 7.62 18.80
N GLU A 1074 48.17 7.45 18.53
CA GLU A 1074 49.00 6.42 19.16
C GLU A 1074 50.36 7.03 19.55
N LYS A 1075 50.87 6.60 20.71
CA LYS A 1075 52.22 6.82 21.27
C LYS A 1075 52.52 8.16 21.96
N HIS A 1076 52.46 8.05 23.30
CA HIS A 1076 53.43 8.56 24.29
C HIS A 1076 53.81 10.05 24.29
N SER A 1077 53.63 10.69 25.46
CA SER A 1077 54.71 10.72 26.47
C SER A 1077 54.22 11.22 27.83
N ALA A 1078 54.90 10.82 28.90
CA ALA A 1078 54.65 11.31 30.25
C ALA A 1078 55.78 12.25 30.71
N LYS A 1079 55.44 13.43 31.24
CA LYS A 1079 56.05 13.97 32.48
C LYS A 1079 55.42 15.28 32.98
N ARG A 1080 55.50 15.44 34.30
CA ARG A 1080 55.16 16.66 35.06
C ARG A 1080 56.24 17.74 34.91
N SER A 1081 55.82 19.00 34.80
CA SER A 1081 56.21 20.13 35.67
C SER A 1081 55.34 21.33 35.29
N ARG A 1082 54.46 21.84 36.16
CA ARG A 1082 54.69 22.72 37.33
C ARG A 1082 54.91 24.20 36.99
N ASP A 1083 54.21 25.01 37.78
CA ASP A 1083 54.47 26.38 38.20
C ASP A 1083 54.04 27.56 37.30
N GLU A 1084 52.92 28.16 37.72
CA GLU A 1084 52.69 29.59 38.03
C GLU A 1084 52.91 30.69 36.96
N GLY A 1085 51.85 31.51 36.78
CA GLY A 1085 52.00 32.96 37.00
C GLY A 1085 51.91 33.91 35.80
N ASN A 1086 50.74 34.06 35.18
CA ASN A 1086 49.95 35.31 35.13
C ASN A 1086 48.70 35.19 34.24
#